data_AF-K9RBU3-F1
#
_entry.id   AF-K9RBU3-F1
#
_cell.length_a   1.000
_cell.length_b   1.000
_cell.length_c   1.000
_cell.angle_alpha   90.00
_cell.angle_beta   90.00
_cell.angle_gamma   90.00
#
_symmetry.space_group_name_H-M   'P 1'
#
loop_
_entity.id
_entity.type
_entity.pdbx_description
1 polymer ?
#
loop_
_entity_poly.entity_id
_entity_poly.type
_entity_poly.pdbx_seq_one_letter_code
_entity_poly.pdbx_strand_id
1 'polypeptide(L)'
;MNEAETRAELIDPALKTAGWGIIEGSRIRREVIALGRLIGNGKRANPEYADYVLVYHGEKLAVIEAKKRDLPDTEGLGQAKKYAEKLQTRFAYSTNGIGIYQVDMHAGTEGYINQYPTPEQLWSATFSEDNQWRDLFAAIPFEDKSGTWEARYYQHNAIKHVLEAIISGKERILLTMATGTGKTFVAFQLAWKLFQSRWNLSRKPTRRPRILFLADRNILANQAYNSFSAFPDDALVRIDPEAIKKRGRVPKNGSIFFTIFQTFMTGKDEEGNPTPNFSDYPPDFFDFIIIDECHRGGASDESTWRGILEYFSPAVQLGLTATPKRANNADTYAYFGEPVYTYALKEGINDGYLTPFKVRQIETNLDEYIYNSDDELIEGTVDEARTYTEDDFNRIIEITERERYRVQLFMSEIDQNQKTLVFCANQPHALAVRDLINQMKISSNPNYCVRVTADDGKLGEQHLSTFQDNEKNIPTILTTSKKLSTGVDARNVRNIVLMRPIKSMIEFKQIIGRGTRLFEGKDYFTIYDFVKGYEHFNDPEWDGEPQEPVVIKKPEGEDKTKVFIHDTNKDNEKTPEERRPKKIKIKLADGKERTFEHRVSTTFWSPEGKPMSATEFVERLFGEIPELFKDEDELRLIWSRPDTRKALLEGMAEKGYGEEQLTEISRLIDARKSDLYDVLAYVAYASPPINRQERVLAHKSLIFSRYTGKQQEFLDFVLEQYVQAGVGELDRAKLPQLLELKYHAVRDAVEELGSVANISEVFTSFQRYLYLVPFGIVQANFSYQRLLSVRKRLGAVYQGFAALLRREGAVDWITGEEINDVVYFEEQIDSHHIFPIAWCRKQGIDPKIYNCLVNRTPLSAKTNKKIGSKAPSLYLKEFERQGIKATRIEEILR
;
A
#
# COMPACT_ATOMS: atom_id res chain seq x y z
N MET A 1 -32.79 -16.08 -20.52
CA MET A 1 -31.83 -15.35 -21.40
C MET A 1 -30.63 -14.94 -20.56
N ASN A 2 -29.42 -15.14 -21.06
CA ASN A 2 -28.24 -14.62 -20.36
C ASN A 2 -28.22 -13.07 -20.41
N GLU A 3 -27.33 -12.44 -19.66
CA GLU A 3 -27.31 -10.97 -19.53
C GLU A 3 -26.94 -10.28 -20.85
N ALA A 4 -26.04 -10.87 -21.64
CA ALA A 4 -25.67 -10.33 -22.95
C ALA A 4 -26.85 -10.38 -23.94
N GLU A 5 -27.59 -11.48 -23.97
CA GLU A 5 -28.84 -11.62 -24.75
C GLU A 5 -29.91 -10.63 -24.25
N THR A 6 -30.07 -10.50 -22.94
CA THR A 6 -31.03 -9.56 -22.33
C THR A 6 -30.72 -8.12 -22.74
N ARG A 7 -29.44 -7.75 -22.71
CA ARG A 7 -28.97 -6.44 -23.19
C ARG A 7 -29.28 -6.22 -24.67
N ALA A 8 -28.88 -7.16 -25.53
CA ALA A 8 -29.00 -7.02 -26.97
C ALA A 8 -30.46 -7.08 -27.49
N GLU A 9 -31.30 -7.93 -26.91
CA GLU A 9 -32.64 -8.20 -27.42
C GLU A 9 -33.74 -7.35 -26.76
N LEU A 10 -33.51 -6.86 -25.53
CA LEU A 10 -34.54 -6.14 -24.76
C LEU A 10 -34.10 -4.70 -24.42
N ILE A 11 -32.91 -4.52 -23.86
CA ILE A 11 -32.48 -3.21 -23.32
C ILE A 11 -32.02 -2.27 -24.46
N ASP A 12 -31.14 -2.72 -25.35
CA ASP A 12 -30.62 -1.92 -26.46
C ASP A 12 -31.76 -1.40 -27.37
N PRO A 13 -32.76 -2.22 -27.76
CA PRO A 13 -33.92 -1.73 -28.52
C PRO A 13 -34.77 -0.73 -27.75
N ALA A 14 -34.96 -0.92 -26.44
CA ALA A 14 -35.72 -0.01 -25.60
C ALA A 14 -35.03 1.37 -25.47
N LEU A 15 -33.71 1.38 -25.25
CA LEU A 15 -32.90 2.61 -25.23
C LEU A 15 -32.94 3.34 -26.58
N LYS A 16 -32.81 2.59 -27.68
CA LYS A 16 -32.90 3.12 -29.04
C LYS A 16 -34.29 3.72 -29.32
N THR A 17 -35.35 3.08 -28.86
CA THR A 17 -36.73 3.58 -28.97
C THR A 17 -36.93 4.88 -28.18
N ALA A 18 -36.26 5.00 -27.03
CA ALA A 18 -36.21 6.25 -26.26
C ALA A 18 -35.28 7.32 -26.87
N GLY A 19 -34.65 7.05 -28.02
CA GLY A 19 -33.83 8.00 -28.78
C GLY A 19 -32.34 8.00 -28.44
N TRP A 20 -31.90 7.20 -27.48
CA TRP A 20 -30.48 7.12 -27.11
C TRP A 20 -29.63 6.50 -28.22
N GLY A 21 -28.56 7.21 -28.61
CA GLY A 21 -27.68 6.81 -29.72
C GLY A 21 -28.24 7.10 -31.12
N ILE A 22 -29.42 7.71 -31.20
CA ILE A 22 -30.02 8.22 -32.46
C ILE A 22 -30.05 9.74 -32.44
N ILE A 23 -30.56 10.33 -31.35
CA ILE A 23 -30.68 11.78 -31.21
C ILE A 23 -29.29 12.39 -31.18
N GLU A 24 -29.11 13.49 -31.92
CA GLU A 24 -27.82 14.19 -32.00
C GLU A 24 -27.32 14.57 -30.60
N GLY A 25 -26.04 14.32 -30.32
CA GLY A 25 -25.45 14.56 -29.00
C GLY A 25 -25.77 13.48 -27.95
N SER A 26 -26.69 12.55 -28.21
CA SER A 26 -26.94 11.40 -27.34
C SER A 26 -25.99 10.24 -27.66
N ARG A 27 -25.46 9.60 -26.61
CA ARG A 27 -24.55 8.45 -26.71
C ARG A 27 -24.85 7.47 -25.60
N ILE A 28 -24.69 6.20 -25.92
CA ILE A 28 -24.71 5.10 -24.96
C ILE A 28 -23.26 4.61 -24.84
N ARG A 29 -22.68 4.67 -23.64
CA ARG A 29 -21.33 4.14 -23.39
C ARG A 29 -21.41 2.91 -22.50
N ARG A 30 -20.52 1.95 -22.75
CA ARG A 30 -20.09 0.98 -21.75
C ARG A 30 -18.82 1.55 -21.13
N GLU A 31 -18.84 1.86 -19.85
CA GLU A 31 -17.78 2.67 -19.25
C GLU A 31 -17.08 1.92 -18.11
N VAL A 32 -15.76 1.82 -18.21
CA VAL A 32 -14.90 1.37 -17.10
C VAL A 32 -14.74 2.54 -16.14
N ILE A 33 -15.31 2.41 -14.95
CA ILE A 33 -15.27 3.41 -13.89
C ILE A 33 -13.95 3.31 -13.12
N ALA A 34 -13.54 2.09 -12.77
CA ALA A 34 -12.29 1.82 -12.09
C ALA A 34 -11.63 0.55 -12.64
N LEU A 35 -10.29 0.57 -12.70
CA LEU A 35 -9.48 -0.55 -13.18
C LEU A 35 -9.31 -1.64 -12.11
N GLY A 36 -9.64 -1.32 -10.86
CA GLY A 36 -9.36 -2.16 -9.70
C GLY A 36 -7.94 -1.98 -9.18
N ARG A 37 -7.82 -1.97 -7.85
CA ARG A 37 -6.57 -1.81 -7.11
C ARG A 37 -5.53 -2.84 -7.53
N LEU A 38 -4.26 -2.43 -7.65
CA LEU A 38 -3.15 -3.36 -7.83
C LEU A 38 -2.93 -4.18 -6.56
N ILE A 39 -2.92 -5.51 -6.70
CA ILE A 39 -2.84 -6.47 -5.57
C ILE A 39 -1.57 -7.33 -5.60
N GLY A 40 -0.67 -7.12 -6.57
CA GLY A 40 0.60 -7.86 -6.73
C GLY A 40 0.58 -8.85 -7.89
N ASN A 41 1.77 -9.30 -8.32
CA ASN A 41 1.97 -10.26 -9.43
C ASN A 41 1.23 -9.89 -10.73
N GLY A 42 1.16 -8.60 -11.06
CA GLY A 42 0.44 -8.08 -12.24
C GLY A 42 -1.08 -8.20 -12.17
N LYS A 43 -1.64 -8.60 -11.02
CA LYS A 43 -3.08 -8.75 -10.81
C LYS A 43 -3.71 -7.48 -10.24
N ARG A 44 -5.00 -7.32 -10.53
CA ARG A 44 -5.87 -6.27 -10.00
C ARG A 44 -7.08 -6.86 -9.30
N ALA A 45 -7.60 -6.15 -8.32
CA ALA A 45 -8.95 -6.37 -7.83
C ALA A 45 -9.97 -6.20 -8.97
N ASN A 46 -11.19 -6.69 -8.76
CA ASN A 46 -12.23 -6.63 -9.79
C ASN A 46 -12.43 -5.19 -10.29
N PRO A 47 -12.41 -4.96 -11.61
CA PRO A 47 -12.70 -3.65 -12.16
C PRO A 47 -14.17 -3.30 -11.95
N GLU A 48 -14.45 -2.01 -11.84
CA GLU A 48 -15.82 -1.51 -11.81
C GLU A 48 -16.16 -1.00 -13.22
N TYR A 49 -17.20 -1.58 -13.81
CA TYR A 49 -17.71 -1.19 -15.11
C TYR A 49 -19.22 -1.02 -15.02
N ALA A 50 -19.74 0.04 -15.63
CA ALA A 50 -21.16 0.24 -15.81
C ALA A 50 -21.60 -0.34 -17.17
N ASP A 51 -22.70 -1.09 -17.17
CA ASP A 51 -23.25 -1.67 -18.39
C ASP A 51 -23.67 -0.61 -19.40
N TYR A 52 -24.34 0.44 -18.93
CA TYR A 52 -24.67 1.59 -19.74
C TYR A 52 -24.50 2.89 -18.95
N VAL A 53 -23.86 3.86 -19.59
CA VAL A 53 -23.86 5.26 -19.18
C VAL A 53 -24.53 6.06 -20.29
N LEU A 54 -25.63 6.72 -19.93
CA LEU A 54 -26.40 7.56 -20.82
C LEU A 54 -25.80 8.96 -20.83
N VAL A 55 -25.25 9.36 -21.96
CA VAL A 55 -24.54 10.62 -22.15
C VAL A 55 -25.29 11.49 -23.15
N TYR A 56 -25.59 12.74 -22.79
CA TYR A 56 -26.25 13.69 -23.69
C TYR A 56 -25.57 15.06 -23.60
N HIS A 57 -25.26 15.65 -24.76
CA HIS A 57 -24.42 16.85 -24.89
C HIS A 57 -23.11 16.76 -24.08
N GLY A 58 -22.50 15.57 -24.08
CA GLY A 58 -21.28 15.32 -23.34
C GLY A 58 -21.45 15.18 -21.82
N GLU A 59 -22.65 15.38 -21.26
CA GLU A 59 -22.93 15.18 -19.83
C GLU A 59 -23.41 13.76 -19.56
N LYS A 60 -22.90 13.14 -18.48
CA LYS A 60 -23.40 11.86 -17.99
C LYS A 60 -24.67 12.11 -17.17
N LEU A 61 -25.80 11.62 -17.68
CA LEU A 61 -27.12 11.85 -17.07
C LEU A 61 -27.61 10.66 -16.25
N ALA A 62 -27.26 9.45 -16.67
CA ALA A 62 -27.65 8.25 -15.95
C ALA A 62 -26.70 7.06 -16.12
N VAL A 63 -26.80 6.12 -15.19
CA VAL A 63 -26.21 4.79 -15.27
C VAL A 63 -27.29 3.72 -15.24
N ILE A 64 -27.11 2.63 -15.98
CA ILE A 64 -28.01 1.47 -15.99
C ILE A 64 -27.19 0.22 -15.69
N GLU A 65 -27.65 -0.55 -14.71
CA GLU A 65 -27.14 -1.87 -14.38
C GLU A 65 -28.11 -2.94 -14.90
N ALA A 66 -27.63 -3.77 -15.83
CA ALA A 66 -28.39 -4.85 -16.43
C ALA A 66 -28.19 -6.15 -15.66
N LYS A 67 -29.22 -6.99 -15.61
CA LYS A 67 -29.17 -8.34 -15.07
C LYS A 67 -29.78 -9.32 -16.07
N LYS A 68 -29.52 -10.61 -15.85
CA LYS A 68 -30.16 -11.69 -16.62
C LYS A 68 -31.68 -11.58 -16.51
N ARG A 69 -32.40 -11.83 -17.60
CA ARG A 69 -33.87 -11.76 -17.65
C ARG A 69 -34.59 -12.47 -16.51
N ASP A 70 -34.06 -13.62 -16.07
CA ASP A 70 -34.70 -14.48 -15.07
C ASP A 70 -34.37 -14.08 -13.61
N LEU A 71 -33.54 -13.05 -13.40
CA LEU A 71 -33.25 -12.46 -12.09
C LEU A 71 -34.21 -11.30 -11.77
N PRO A 72 -34.39 -10.96 -10.48
CA PRO A 72 -35.10 -9.74 -10.10
C PRO A 72 -34.47 -8.49 -10.75
N ASP A 73 -35.31 -7.59 -11.25
CA ASP A 73 -34.87 -6.34 -11.91
C ASP A 73 -34.22 -5.33 -10.95
N THR A 74 -34.43 -5.48 -9.64
CA THR A 74 -33.79 -4.68 -8.59
C THR A 74 -32.50 -5.30 -8.03
N GLU A 75 -32.09 -6.48 -8.50
CA GLU A 75 -30.88 -7.17 -8.01
C GLU A 75 -29.61 -6.31 -8.19
N GLY A 76 -29.56 -5.51 -9.27
CA GLY A 76 -28.45 -4.60 -9.55
C GLY A 76 -28.53 -3.23 -8.87
N LEU A 77 -29.53 -2.97 -8.04
CA LEU A 77 -29.83 -1.62 -7.56
C LEU A 77 -28.70 -1.00 -6.73
N GLY A 78 -28.10 -1.78 -5.82
CA GLY A 78 -26.96 -1.31 -5.01
C GLY A 78 -25.75 -0.92 -5.87
N GLN A 79 -25.50 -1.69 -6.93
CA GLN A 79 -24.44 -1.43 -7.90
C GLN A 79 -24.74 -0.19 -8.75
N ALA A 80 -25.98 -0.05 -9.24
CA ALA A 80 -26.42 1.13 -9.97
C ALA A 80 -26.26 2.42 -9.14
N LYS A 81 -26.67 2.41 -7.86
CA LYS A 81 -26.51 3.55 -6.94
C LYS A 81 -25.02 3.90 -6.73
N LYS A 82 -24.19 2.89 -6.44
CA LYS A 82 -22.73 3.07 -6.28
C LYS A 82 -22.08 3.70 -7.51
N TYR A 83 -22.45 3.23 -8.70
CA TYR A 83 -21.90 3.77 -9.95
C TYR A 83 -22.42 5.18 -10.24
N ALA A 84 -23.67 5.48 -9.89
CA ALA A 84 -24.24 6.82 -10.03
C ALA A 84 -23.54 7.82 -9.12
N GLU A 85 -23.19 7.43 -7.89
CA GLU A 85 -22.38 8.24 -6.97
C GLU A 85 -21.00 8.54 -7.54
N LYS A 86 -20.27 7.53 -8.04
CA LYS A 86 -18.94 7.72 -8.64
C LYS A 86 -19.00 8.60 -9.90
N LEU A 87 -19.92 8.30 -10.81
CA LEU A 87 -20.09 9.04 -12.06
C LEU A 87 -20.80 10.40 -11.87
N GLN A 88 -21.31 10.68 -10.67
CA GLN A 88 -22.14 11.84 -10.33
C GLN A 88 -23.29 12.07 -11.31
N THR A 89 -23.95 10.97 -11.69
CA THR A 89 -25.19 11.00 -12.49
C THR A 89 -26.38 11.13 -11.57
N ARG A 90 -27.37 11.94 -11.96
CA ARG A 90 -28.59 12.10 -11.16
C ARG A 90 -29.43 10.82 -11.12
N PHE A 91 -29.49 10.08 -12.22
CA PHE A 91 -30.37 8.91 -12.32
C PHE A 91 -29.57 7.60 -12.34
N ALA A 92 -30.06 6.62 -11.60
CA ALA A 92 -29.58 5.25 -11.65
C ALA A 92 -30.74 4.32 -12.04
N TYR A 93 -30.46 3.29 -12.81
CA TYR A 93 -31.45 2.30 -13.21
C TYR A 93 -30.94 0.88 -12.95
N SER A 94 -31.85 -0.01 -12.54
CA SER A 94 -31.61 -1.45 -12.57
C SER A 94 -32.71 -2.14 -13.39
N THR A 95 -32.31 -3.11 -14.22
CA THR A 95 -33.25 -3.77 -15.13
C THR A 95 -32.79 -5.19 -15.49
N ASN A 96 -33.77 -6.04 -15.78
CA ASN A 96 -33.58 -7.36 -16.41
C ASN A 96 -34.18 -7.40 -17.84
N GLY A 97 -34.41 -6.24 -18.45
CA GLY A 97 -35.04 -6.10 -19.77
C GLY A 97 -36.58 -6.19 -19.78
N ILE A 98 -37.22 -6.62 -18.69
CA ILE A 98 -38.69 -6.64 -18.56
C ILE A 98 -39.16 -5.45 -17.72
N GLY A 99 -38.61 -5.30 -16.51
CA GLY A 99 -38.90 -4.18 -15.63
C GLY A 99 -37.76 -3.16 -15.61
N ILE A 100 -38.11 -1.89 -15.43
CA ILE A 100 -37.15 -0.78 -15.33
C ILE A 100 -37.38 -0.10 -13.99
N TYR A 101 -36.43 -0.26 -13.08
CA TYR A 101 -36.46 0.38 -11.78
C TYR A 101 -35.54 1.60 -11.79
N GLN A 102 -36.09 2.78 -11.51
CA GLN A 102 -35.38 4.06 -11.51
C GLN A 102 -35.13 4.54 -10.07
N VAL A 103 -33.98 5.18 -9.88
CA VAL A 103 -33.63 5.95 -8.68
C VAL A 103 -33.22 7.36 -9.13
N ASP A 104 -33.83 8.38 -8.54
CA ASP A 104 -33.33 9.75 -8.58
C ASP A 104 -32.44 9.99 -7.36
N MET A 105 -31.12 10.02 -7.58
CA MET A 105 -30.09 10.16 -6.54
C MET A 105 -30.15 11.53 -5.83
N HIS A 106 -30.77 12.53 -6.44
CA HIS A 106 -30.90 13.87 -5.86
C HIS A 106 -32.19 14.01 -5.05
N ALA A 107 -33.32 13.54 -5.60
CA ALA A 107 -34.62 13.62 -4.93
C ALA A 107 -34.81 12.53 -3.87
N GLY A 108 -34.02 11.45 -3.91
CA GLY A 108 -34.16 10.29 -3.03
C GLY A 108 -35.39 9.42 -3.35
N THR A 109 -36.03 9.64 -4.50
CA THR A 109 -37.21 8.89 -4.93
C THR A 109 -36.81 7.70 -5.80
N GLU A 110 -37.47 6.57 -5.63
CA GLU A 110 -37.26 5.36 -6.44
C GLU A 110 -38.58 4.68 -6.79
N GLY A 111 -38.62 4.00 -7.93
CA GLY A 111 -39.82 3.31 -8.39
C GLY A 111 -39.73 2.76 -9.80
N TYR A 112 -40.75 2.00 -10.18
CA TYR A 112 -40.88 1.43 -11.52
C TYR A 112 -41.33 2.46 -12.54
N ILE A 113 -40.72 2.41 -13.73
CA ILE A 113 -41.13 3.18 -14.90
C ILE A 113 -41.42 2.24 -16.07
N ASN A 114 -42.30 2.68 -16.98
CA ASN A 114 -42.74 1.86 -18.11
C ASN A 114 -41.77 1.91 -19.31
N GLN A 115 -40.97 2.97 -19.42
CA GLN A 115 -40.03 3.18 -20.52
C GLN A 115 -38.89 4.08 -20.07
N TYR A 116 -37.72 3.96 -20.71
CA TYR A 116 -36.61 4.86 -20.46
C TYR A 116 -36.98 6.31 -20.86
N PRO A 117 -36.62 7.32 -20.05
CA PRO A 117 -36.79 8.70 -20.46
C PRO A 117 -35.89 9.04 -21.66
N THR A 118 -36.35 9.95 -22.49
CA THR A 118 -35.59 10.49 -23.63
C THR A 118 -34.39 11.32 -23.15
N PRO A 119 -33.36 11.54 -23.99
CA PRO A 119 -32.24 12.41 -23.67
C PRO A 119 -32.67 13.81 -23.19
N GLU A 120 -33.61 14.44 -23.87
CA GLU A 120 -34.16 15.76 -23.51
C GLU A 120 -34.92 15.73 -22.19
N GLN A 121 -35.66 14.66 -21.89
CA GLN A 121 -36.33 14.51 -20.59
C GLN A 121 -35.33 14.39 -19.44
N LEU A 122 -34.27 13.57 -19.58
CA LEU A 122 -33.23 13.49 -18.55
C LEU A 122 -32.44 14.80 -18.43
N TRP A 123 -32.17 15.48 -19.55
CA TRP A 123 -31.51 16.78 -19.55
C TRP A 123 -32.33 17.81 -18.78
N SER A 124 -33.60 17.98 -19.14
CA SER A 124 -34.50 18.95 -18.50
C SER A 124 -34.75 18.62 -17.03
N ALA A 125 -34.83 17.34 -16.68
CA ALA A 125 -34.94 16.93 -15.29
C ALA A 125 -33.66 17.30 -14.52
N THR A 126 -32.48 17.04 -15.08
CA THR A 126 -31.18 17.31 -14.44
C THR A 126 -30.89 18.81 -14.33
N PHE A 127 -31.23 19.57 -15.37
CA PHE A 127 -30.99 21.00 -15.50
C PHE A 127 -32.31 21.73 -15.71
N SER A 128 -33.03 21.96 -14.61
CA SER A 128 -34.37 22.58 -14.64
C SER A 128 -34.36 24.07 -15.02
N GLU A 129 -33.21 24.73 -14.91
CA GLU A 129 -33.03 26.14 -15.28
C GLU A 129 -32.21 26.24 -16.57
N ASP A 130 -32.80 26.87 -17.58
CA ASP A 130 -32.13 27.17 -18.85
C ASP A 130 -30.89 28.03 -18.60
N ASN A 131 -29.75 27.59 -19.12
CA ASN A 131 -28.50 28.33 -19.00
C ASN A 131 -27.70 28.25 -20.29
N GLN A 132 -27.61 29.38 -20.99
CA GLN A 132 -26.91 29.47 -22.27
C GLN A 132 -25.46 29.00 -22.21
N TRP A 133 -24.73 29.26 -21.11
CA TRP A 133 -23.34 28.83 -20.99
C TRP A 133 -23.21 27.33 -20.78
N ARG A 134 -24.15 26.71 -20.07
CA ARG A 134 -24.22 25.25 -19.95
C ARG A 134 -24.35 24.61 -21.33
N ASP A 135 -25.31 25.07 -22.13
CA ASP A 135 -25.56 24.53 -23.46
C ASP A 135 -24.34 24.74 -24.39
N LEU A 136 -23.72 25.92 -24.35
CA LEU A 136 -22.50 26.21 -25.11
C LEU A 136 -21.32 25.33 -24.70
N PHE A 137 -21.13 25.07 -23.40
CA PHE A 137 -20.08 24.16 -22.95
C PHE A 137 -20.38 22.71 -23.33
N ALA A 138 -21.64 22.29 -23.24
CA ALA A 138 -22.09 20.94 -23.56
C ALA A 138 -21.93 20.62 -25.06
N ALA A 139 -22.15 21.61 -25.93
CA ALA A 139 -21.96 21.49 -27.38
C ALA A 139 -20.49 21.26 -27.81
N ILE A 140 -19.51 21.65 -26.99
CA ILE A 140 -18.09 21.44 -27.29
C ILE A 140 -17.63 20.08 -26.76
N PRO A 141 -17.26 19.09 -27.59
CA PRO A 141 -16.72 17.83 -27.09
C PRO A 141 -15.35 18.03 -26.41
N PHE A 142 -14.98 17.10 -25.52
CA PHE A 142 -13.58 17.02 -25.06
C PHE A 142 -12.66 16.69 -26.24
N GLU A 143 -11.47 17.29 -26.22
CA GLU A 143 -10.42 16.99 -27.19
C GLU A 143 -9.68 15.73 -26.72
N ASP A 144 -9.88 14.63 -27.44
CA ASP A 144 -9.40 13.30 -27.06
C ASP A 144 -8.13 12.88 -27.80
N LYS A 145 -7.51 13.76 -28.61
CA LYS A 145 -6.34 13.46 -29.45
C LYS A 145 -6.53 12.17 -30.24
N SER A 146 -7.62 12.11 -31.01
CA SER A 146 -8.01 10.94 -31.79
C SER A 146 -8.21 9.69 -30.94
N GLY A 147 -8.86 9.86 -29.78
CA GLY A 147 -9.18 8.78 -28.83
C GLY A 147 -8.05 8.31 -27.92
N THR A 148 -6.85 8.89 -28.00
CA THR A 148 -5.71 8.51 -27.13
C THR A 148 -5.73 9.20 -25.76
N TRP A 149 -6.61 10.18 -25.57
CA TRP A 149 -6.64 11.07 -24.41
C TRP A 149 -8.05 11.25 -23.84
N GLU A 150 -8.74 10.13 -23.59
CA GLU A 150 -10.06 10.16 -22.94
C GLU A 150 -9.99 10.55 -21.45
N ALA A 151 -11.00 11.30 -21.00
CA ALA A 151 -11.17 11.66 -19.61
C ALA A 151 -11.62 10.45 -18.78
N ARG A 152 -10.92 10.20 -17.66
CA ARG A 152 -11.40 9.30 -16.60
C ARG A 152 -12.59 9.91 -15.88
N TYR A 153 -13.39 9.08 -15.19
CA TYR A 153 -14.62 9.54 -14.54
C TYR A 153 -14.40 10.73 -13.59
N TYR A 154 -13.38 10.65 -12.72
CA TYR A 154 -13.09 11.70 -11.75
C TYR A 154 -12.55 12.99 -12.41
N GLN A 155 -11.93 12.88 -13.59
CA GLN A 155 -11.49 14.05 -14.37
C GLN A 155 -12.69 14.74 -15.01
N HIS A 156 -13.64 13.96 -15.53
CA HIS A 156 -14.92 14.45 -16.04
C HIS A 156 -15.68 15.21 -14.94
N ASN A 157 -15.80 14.60 -13.76
CA ASN A 157 -16.42 15.21 -12.58
C ASN A 157 -15.75 16.54 -12.20
N ALA A 158 -14.42 16.57 -12.12
CA ALA A 158 -13.66 17.78 -11.81
C ALA A 158 -13.92 18.91 -12.82
N ILE A 159 -13.90 18.59 -14.13
CA ILE A 159 -14.17 19.56 -15.20
C ILE A 159 -15.60 20.10 -15.08
N LYS A 160 -16.59 19.22 -14.91
CA LYS A 160 -18.00 19.57 -14.72
C LYS A 160 -18.19 20.55 -13.55
N HIS A 161 -17.62 20.26 -12.39
CA HIS A 161 -17.75 21.10 -11.19
C HIS A 161 -17.13 22.48 -11.39
N VAL A 162 -16.01 22.59 -12.11
CA VAL A 162 -15.42 23.90 -12.44
C VAL A 162 -16.29 24.66 -13.44
N LEU A 163 -16.83 24.02 -14.47
CA LEU A 163 -17.72 24.67 -15.44
C LEU A 163 -19.01 25.18 -14.77
N GLU A 164 -19.65 24.40 -13.90
CA GLU A 164 -20.81 24.85 -13.12
C GLU A 164 -20.47 25.98 -12.13
N ALA A 165 -19.26 25.97 -11.54
CA ALA A 165 -18.77 27.09 -10.74
C ALA A 165 -18.61 28.37 -11.59
N ILE A 166 -18.11 28.25 -12.82
CA ILE A 166 -17.99 29.39 -13.75
C ILE A 166 -19.38 29.92 -14.16
N ILE A 167 -20.33 29.01 -14.41
CA ILE A 167 -21.74 29.33 -14.76
C ILE A 167 -22.43 30.06 -13.62
N SER A 168 -22.24 29.61 -12.38
CA SER A 168 -22.79 30.26 -11.17
C SER A 168 -22.09 31.57 -10.79
N GLY A 169 -21.11 32.01 -11.58
CA GLY A 169 -20.42 33.29 -11.37
C GLY A 169 -19.35 33.24 -10.29
N LYS A 170 -18.92 32.06 -9.83
CA LYS A 170 -17.85 31.92 -8.84
C LYS A 170 -16.51 32.36 -9.45
N GLU A 171 -15.90 33.38 -8.84
CA GLU A 171 -14.65 33.97 -9.33
C GLU A 171 -13.40 33.22 -8.87
N ARG A 172 -13.47 32.51 -7.75
CA ARG A 172 -12.34 31.74 -7.19
C ARG A 172 -12.75 30.30 -6.96
N ILE A 173 -12.02 29.38 -7.56
CA ILE A 173 -12.36 27.96 -7.63
C ILE A 173 -11.14 27.14 -7.21
N LEU A 174 -11.34 26.08 -6.44
CA LEU A 174 -10.28 25.18 -6.00
C LEU A 174 -10.60 23.73 -6.40
N LEU A 175 -9.61 23.02 -6.92
CA LEU A 175 -9.63 21.57 -7.12
C LEU A 175 -8.50 20.92 -6.32
N THR A 176 -8.84 19.88 -5.57
CA THR A 176 -7.87 19.09 -4.78
C THR A 176 -7.72 17.71 -5.40
N MET A 177 -6.65 17.48 -6.16
CA MET A 177 -6.42 16.24 -6.90
C MET A 177 -5.02 15.67 -6.65
N ALA A 178 -4.95 14.41 -6.21
CA ALA A 178 -3.67 13.75 -5.89
C ALA A 178 -2.67 13.78 -7.06
N THR A 179 -1.38 13.78 -6.75
CA THR A 179 -0.32 13.77 -7.77
C THR A 179 -0.41 12.50 -8.63
N GLY A 180 -0.34 12.66 -9.96
CA GLY A 180 -0.45 11.56 -10.92
C GLY A 180 -1.87 11.30 -11.43
N THR A 181 -2.88 12.04 -10.96
CA THR A 181 -4.29 11.88 -11.38
C THR A 181 -4.64 12.68 -12.65
N GLY A 182 -3.74 13.52 -13.16
CA GLY A 182 -3.90 14.24 -14.42
C GLY A 182 -4.41 15.68 -14.29
N LYS A 183 -3.92 16.46 -13.32
CA LYS A 183 -4.27 17.90 -13.17
C LYS A 183 -4.08 18.70 -14.46
N THR A 184 -2.98 18.48 -15.17
CA THR A 184 -2.70 19.13 -16.47
C THR A 184 -3.73 18.76 -17.54
N PHE A 185 -4.28 17.54 -17.52
CA PHE A 185 -5.36 17.13 -18.41
C PHE A 185 -6.64 17.90 -18.11
N VAL A 186 -7.02 18.02 -16.83
CA VAL A 186 -8.20 18.80 -16.40
C VAL A 186 -8.05 20.27 -16.81
N ALA A 187 -6.88 20.86 -16.56
CA ALA A 187 -6.57 22.23 -16.98
C ALA A 187 -6.69 22.42 -18.51
N PHE A 188 -6.19 21.45 -19.29
CA PHE A 188 -6.31 21.45 -20.75
C PHE A 188 -7.76 21.39 -21.22
N GLN A 189 -8.57 20.46 -20.71
CA GLN A 189 -9.97 20.31 -21.12
C GLN A 189 -10.81 21.53 -20.73
N LEU A 190 -10.55 22.14 -19.57
CA LEU A 190 -11.19 23.39 -19.17
C LEU A 190 -10.82 24.53 -20.12
N ALA A 191 -9.53 24.71 -20.39
CA ALA A 191 -9.10 25.72 -21.36
C ALA A 191 -9.71 25.46 -22.75
N TRP A 192 -9.86 24.20 -23.16
CA TRP A 192 -10.45 23.82 -24.44
C TRP A 192 -11.93 24.20 -24.52
N LYS A 193 -12.72 23.80 -23.51
CA LYS A 193 -14.15 24.15 -23.40
C LYS A 193 -14.35 25.66 -23.42
N LEU A 194 -13.57 26.42 -22.64
CA LEU A 194 -13.67 27.88 -22.58
C LEU A 194 -13.24 28.56 -23.89
N PHE A 195 -12.17 28.07 -24.51
CA PHE A 195 -11.63 28.62 -25.75
C PHE A 195 -12.58 28.43 -26.93
N GLN A 196 -13.10 27.22 -27.13
CA GLN A 196 -13.97 26.90 -28.25
C GLN A 196 -15.37 27.51 -28.10
N SER A 197 -15.89 27.57 -26.87
CA SER A 197 -17.16 28.27 -26.57
C SER A 197 -17.05 29.81 -26.61
N ARG A 198 -15.83 30.35 -26.79
CA ARG A 198 -15.56 31.80 -26.74
C ARG A 198 -15.99 32.44 -25.43
N TRP A 199 -15.89 31.70 -24.33
CA TRP A 199 -16.15 32.21 -23.01
C TRP A 199 -15.16 33.33 -22.66
N ASN A 200 -15.65 34.40 -22.02
CA ASN A 200 -14.83 35.53 -21.57
C ASN A 200 -15.62 36.37 -20.54
N LEU A 201 -14.97 37.35 -19.90
CA LEU A 201 -15.54 38.14 -18.82
C LEU A 201 -16.77 38.97 -19.20
N SER A 202 -16.99 39.27 -20.49
CA SER A 202 -18.23 39.95 -20.94
C SER A 202 -19.48 39.08 -20.81
N ARG A 203 -19.29 37.78 -20.49
CA ARG A 203 -20.34 36.76 -20.41
C ARG A 203 -21.16 36.62 -21.70
N LYS A 204 -20.59 37.07 -22.83
CA LYS A 204 -21.10 36.88 -24.19
C LYS A 204 -20.01 36.26 -25.07
N PRO A 205 -20.35 35.38 -26.02
CA PRO A 205 -19.38 34.67 -26.88
C PRO A 205 -18.79 35.56 -28.00
N THR A 206 -18.29 36.74 -27.64
CA THR A 206 -17.82 37.78 -28.58
C THR A 206 -16.37 37.58 -29.02
N ARG A 207 -15.50 37.07 -28.13
CA ARG A 207 -14.10 36.79 -28.41
C ARG A 207 -13.62 35.55 -27.66
N ARG A 208 -12.48 34.98 -28.11
CA ARG A 208 -11.80 33.92 -27.37
C ARG A 208 -11.30 34.45 -26.00
N PRO A 209 -11.28 33.61 -24.95
CA PRO A 209 -10.70 33.96 -23.66
C PRO A 209 -9.20 34.17 -23.78
N ARG A 210 -8.67 34.99 -22.89
CA ARG A 210 -7.25 35.03 -22.55
C ARG A 210 -7.06 34.24 -21.26
N ILE A 211 -6.37 33.12 -21.35
CA ILE A 211 -6.16 32.17 -20.27
C ILE A 211 -4.70 32.23 -19.85
N LEU A 212 -4.42 32.41 -18.56
CA LEU A 212 -3.07 32.37 -18.00
C LEU A 212 -2.86 31.09 -17.20
N PHE A 213 -1.89 30.27 -17.57
CA PHE A 213 -1.42 29.13 -16.80
C PHE A 213 -0.14 29.51 -16.04
N LEU A 214 -0.25 29.58 -14.71
CA LEU A 214 0.84 29.85 -13.78
C LEU A 214 1.33 28.55 -13.16
N ALA A 215 2.63 28.33 -13.24
CA ALA A 215 3.31 27.23 -12.57
C ALA A 215 4.44 27.72 -11.67
N ASP A 216 4.86 26.88 -10.74
CA ASP A 216 5.99 27.16 -9.85
C ASP A 216 7.35 27.14 -10.59
N ARG A 217 7.50 26.27 -11.61
CA ARG A 217 8.80 26.02 -12.25
C ARG A 217 8.73 25.95 -13.76
N ASN A 218 9.81 26.36 -14.43
CA ASN A 218 9.89 26.39 -15.90
C ASN A 218 9.61 25.02 -16.52
N ILE A 219 10.07 23.93 -15.90
CA ILE A 219 9.81 22.57 -16.40
C ILE A 219 8.31 22.23 -16.40
N LEU A 220 7.57 22.67 -15.37
CA LEU A 220 6.12 22.45 -15.27
C LEU A 220 5.36 23.31 -16.29
N ALA A 221 5.75 24.59 -16.42
CA ALA A 221 5.18 25.49 -17.43
C ALA A 221 5.43 24.97 -18.86
N ASN A 222 6.62 24.43 -19.14
CA ASN A 222 6.95 23.83 -20.44
C ASN A 222 6.17 22.54 -20.69
N GLN A 223 6.01 21.67 -19.68
CA GLN A 223 5.19 20.46 -19.77
C GLN A 223 3.72 20.80 -20.07
N ALA A 224 3.17 21.81 -19.39
CA ALA A 224 1.83 22.31 -19.66
C ALA A 224 1.72 22.87 -21.08
N TYR A 225 2.63 23.76 -21.49
CA TYR A 225 2.67 24.32 -22.85
C TYR A 225 2.66 23.24 -23.94
N ASN A 226 3.53 22.23 -23.81
CA ASN A 226 3.61 21.12 -24.76
C ASN A 226 2.35 20.24 -24.77
N SER A 227 1.68 20.08 -23.62
CA SER A 227 0.45 19.28 -23.53
C SER A 227 -0.72 19.92 -24.29
N PHE A 228 -0.65 21.23 -24.51
CA PHE A 228 -1.66 22.06 -25.18
C PHE A 228 -1.45 22.15 -26.70
N SER A 229 -0.65 21.28 -27.30
CA SER A 229 -0.36 21.27 -28.75
C SER A 229 -1.58 21.10 -29.67
N ALA A 230 -2.76 20.76 -29.15
CA ALA A 230 -3.99 20.67 -29.94
C ALA A 230 -4.63 22.04 -30.24
N PHE A 231 -4.24 23.09 -29.52
CA PHE A 231 -4.63 24.46 -29.84
C PHE A 231 -3.84 24.99 -31.03
N PRO A 232 -4.38 25.97 -31.78
CA PRO A 232 -3.62 26.65 -32.83
C PRO A 232 -2.30 27.25 -32.30
N ASP A 233 -1.21 27.11 -33.05
CA ASP A 233 0.13 27.58 -32.63
C ASP A 233 0.15 29.08 -32.31
N ASP A 234 -0.63 29.89 -33.03
CA ASP A 234 -0.76 31.33 -32.82
C ASP A 234 -1.57 31.70 -31.57
N ALA A 235 -2.29 30.74 -30.98
CA ALA A 235 -3.02 30.91 -29.73
C ALA A 235 -2.13 30.72 -28.49
N LEU A 236 -1.05 29.94 -28.60
CA LEU A 236 -0.19 29.55 -27.47
C LEU A 236 0.99 30.51 -27.30
N VAL A 237 1.24 30.94 -26.07
CA VAL A 237 2.32 31.88 -25.75
C VAL A 237 3.09 31.39 -24.53
N ARG A 238 4.37 31.05 -24.73
CA ARG A 238 5.29 30.85 -23.61
C ARG A 238 5.93 32.19 -23.24
N ILE A 239 5.72 32.64 -22.00
CA ILE A 239 6.35 33.87 -21.49
C ILE A 239 7.61 33.48 -20.70
N ASP A 240 8.78 33.75 -21.26
CA ASP A 240 10.07 33.55 -20.63
C ASP A 240 10.86 34.87 -20.48
N PRO A 241 11.84 34.94 -19.54
CA PRO A 241 12.62 36.15 -19.31
C PRO A 241 13.42 36.66 -20.52
N GLU A 242 13.90 35.76 -21.40
CA GLU A 242 14.68 36.17 -22.58
C GLU A 242 13.78 36.85 -23.61
N ALA A 243 12.56 36.34 -23.81
CA ALA A 243 11.56 36.93 -24.68
C ALA A 243 11.17 38.33 -24.22
N ILE A 244 10.99 38.54 -22.91
CA ILE A 244 10.72 39.87 -22.31
C ILE A 244 11.93 40.79 -22.55
N LYS A 245 13.14 40.35 -22.23
CA LYS A 245 14.37 41.14 -22.40
C LYS A 245 14.60 41.56 -23.86
N LYS A 246 14.34 40.66 -24.82
CA LYS A 246 14.51 40.93 -26.25
C LYS A 246 13.48 41.93 -26.78
N ARG A 247 12.25 41.92 -26.26
CA ARG A 247 11.14 42.75 -26.75
C ARG A 247 10.91 44.02 -25.93
N GLY A 248 11.51 44.12 -24.73
CA GLY A 248 11.31 45.20 -23.77
C GLY A 248 9.91 45.23 -23.14
N ARG A 249 9.08 44.22 -23.37
CA ARG A 249 7.70 44.11 -22.88
C ARG A 249 7.21 42.66 -22.92
N VAL A 250 6.20 42.36 -22.13
CA VAL A 250 5.52 41.06 -22.19
C VAL A 250 4.75 40.83 -23.50
N PRO A 251 4.66 39.58 -24.01
CA PRO A 251 3.95 39.29 -25.26
C PRO A 251 2.42 39.33 -25.10
N LYS A 252 1.71 40.10 -25.93
CA LYS A 252 0.25 40.27 -25.84
C LYS A 252 -0.55 39.52 -26.90
N ASN A 253 0.12 38.97 -27.90
CA ASN A 253 -0.51 38.28 -29.03
C ASN A 253 -0.66 36.80 -28.71
N GLY A 254 -1.89 36.35 -28.49
CA GLY A 254 -2.24 34.97 -28.17
C GLY A 254 -3.52 34.90 -27.34
N SER A 255 -3.89 33.68 -26.95
CA SER A 255 -5.06 33.40 -26.12
C SER A 255 -4.73 32.57 -24.89
N ILE A 256 -3.66 31.76 -24.91
CA ILE A 256 -3.28 30.90 -23.78
C ILE A 256 -1.82 31.14 -23.47
N PHE A 257 -1.55 31.62 -22.26
CA PHE A 257 -0.26 32.13 -21.83
C PHE A 257 0.31 31.23 -20.74
N PHE A 258 1.57 30.82 -20.86
CA PHE A 258 2.24 29.94 -19.92
C PHE A 258 3.44 30.64 -19.32
N THR A 259 3.47 30.75 -17.98
CA THR A 259 4.61 31.34 -17.30
C THR A 259 4.78 30.81 -15.89
N ILE A 260 5.82 31.30 -15.23
CA ILE A 260 6.09 31.03 -13.83
C ILE A 260 6.05 32.33 -13.04
N PHE A 261 5.75 32.24 -11.74
CA PHE A 261 5.66 33.42 -10.86
C PHE A 261 6.92 34.30 -10.94
N GLN A 262 8.09 33.66 -10.91
CA GLN A 262 9.38 34.37 -10.96
C GLN A 262 9.55 35.21 -12.23
N THR A 263 9.09 34.74 -13.39
CA THR A 263 9.22 35.48 -14.67
C THR A 263 8.53 36.83 -14.59
N PHE A 264 7.38 36.89 -13.92
CA PHE A 264 6.63 38.12 -13.71
C PHE A 264 7.24 39.06 -12.68
N MET A 265 8.20 38.61 -11.87
CA MET A 265 8.90 39.43 -10.88
C MET A 265 10.27 39.93 -11.36
N THR A 266 10.67 39.65 -12.60
CA THR A 266 12.00 40.03 -13.13
C THR A 266 12.10 41.45 -13.69
N GLY A 267 11.03 42.24 -13.63
CA GLY A 267 10.97 43.56 -14.26
C GLY A 267 11.74 44.63 -13.50
N LYS A 268 12.01 45.72 -14.20
CA LYS A 268 12.63 46.93 -13.66
C LYS A 268 11.94 48.16 -14.23
N ASP A 269 11.77 49.19 -13.42
CA ASP A 269 11.30 50.49 -13.90
C ASP A 269 12.41 51.23 -14.68
N GLU A 270 12.11 52.42 -15.19
CA GLU A 270 13.04 53.29 -15.93
C GLU A 270 14.25 53.73 -15.09
N GLU A 271 14.14 53.67 -13.75
CA GLU A 271 15.18 54.03 -12.78
C GLU A 271 16.02 52.80 -12.36
N GLY A 272 15.65 51.60 -12.83
CA GLY A 272 16.33 50.34 -12.55
C GLY A 272 15.87 49.63 -11.27
N ASN A 273 14.84 50.13 -10.59
CA ASN A 273 14.25 49.50 -9.40
C ASN A 273 13.39 48.28 -9.79
N PRO A 274 13.40 47.20 -9.00
CA PRO A 274 12.58 46.01 -9.29
C PRO A 274 11.09 46.35 -9.34
N THR A 275 10.44 46.07 -10.47
CA THR A 275 9.00 46.28 -10.67
C THR A 275 8.42 45.03 -11.34
N PRO A 276 7.25 44.51 -10.93
CA PRO A 276 6.71 43.32 -11.58
C PRO A 276 6.33 43.57 -13.05
N ASN A 277 6.76 42.71 -13.97
CA ASN A 277 6.45 42.81 -15.40
C ASN A 277 4.97 42.52 -15.73
N PHE A 278 4.21 41.94 -14.80
CA PHE A 278 2.81 41.61 -15.05
C PHE A 278 1.93 42.88 -15.21
N SER A 279 2.37 44.03 -14.69
CA SER A 279 1.67 45.32 -14.82
C SER A 279 1.64 45.87 -16.25
N ASP A 280 2.42 45.28 -17.17
CA ASP A 280 2.33 45.59 -18.60
C ASP A 280 0.98 45.15 -19.20
N TYR A 281 0.31 44.18 -18.59
CA TYR A 281 -1.05 43.75 -18.94
C TYR A 281 -2.06 44.55 -18.10
N PRO A 282 -3.17 45.05 -18.66
CA PRO A 282 -4.21 45.63 -17.84
C PRO A 282 -4.83 44.60 -16.86
N PRO A 283 -5.40 45.03 -15.72
CA PRO A 283 -6.03 44.14 -14.74
C PRO A 283 -7.06 43.16 -15.33
N ASP A 284 -7.84 43.60 -16.31
CA ASP A 284 -8.88 42.82 -17.00
C ASP A 284 -8.37 42.10 -18.26
N PHE A 285 -7.05 41.97 -18.44
CA PHE A 285 -6.47 41.35 -19.63
C PHE A 285 -6.83 39.87 -19.75
N PHE A 286 -6.74 39.12 -18.65
CA PHE A 286 -7.04 37.70 -18.59
C PHE A 286 -8.49 37.47 -18.18
N ASP A 287 -9.13 36.49 -18.80
CA ASP A 287 -10.48 36.05 -18.43
C ASP A 287 -10.46 34.90 -17.44
N PHE A 288 -9.43 34.04 -17.56
CA PHE A 288 -9.27 32.85 -16.73
C PHE A 288 -7.79 32.67 -16.33
N ILE A 289 -7.54 32.33 -15.07
CA ILE A 289 -6.21 32.04 -14.56
C ILE A 289 -6.22 30.66 -13.92
N ILE A 290 -5.32 29.78 -14.36
CA ILE A 290 -5.09 28.45 -13.79
C ILE A 290 -3.77 28.47 -13.06
N ILE A 291 -3.75 27.98 -11.83
CA ILE A 291 -2.57 27.94 -10.98
C ILE A 291 -2.30 26.52 -10.56
N ASP A 292 -1.20 25.96 -11.04
CA ASP A 292 -0.76 24.64 -10.62
C ASP A 292 0.05 24.71 -9.32
N GLU A 293 -0.22 23.79 -8.39
CA GLU A 293 0.42 23.73 -7.07
C GLU A 293 0.23 25.00 -6.23
N CYS A 294 -1.00 25.54 -6.20
CA CYS A 294 -1.37 26.80 -5.52
C CYS A 294 -1.16 26.84 -3.99
N HIS A 295 -0.66 25.75 -3.39
CA HIS A 295 -0.28 25.63 -1.99
C HIS A 295 1.21 25.90 -1.71
N ARG A 296 2.03 26.16 -2.74
CA ARG A 296 3.47 26.37 -2.58
C ARG A 296 3.82 27.83 -2.33
N GLY A 297 4.12 28.16 -1.08
CA GLY A 297 4.92 29.32 -0.72
C GLY A 297 5.16 29.42 0.78
N GLY A 298 6.34 29.92 1.20
CA GLY A 298 6.40 30.59 2.50
C GLY A 298 5.59 31.89 2.45
N ALA A 299 5.43 32.58 3.58
CA ALA A 299 4.67 33.84 3.64
C ALA A 299 5.05 34.85 2.53
N SER A 300 6.31 34.87 2.07
CA SER A 300 6.79 35.71 0.97
C SER A 300 6.32 35.25 -0.43
N ASP A 301 6.40 33.96 -0.73
CA ASP A 301 5.99 33.43 -2.04
C ASP A 301 4.46 33.40 -2.18
N GLU A 302 3.75 33.17 -1.07
CA GLU A 302 2.29 33.27 -1.03
C GLU A 302 1.79 34.70 -1.26
N SER A 303 2.45 35.70 -0.66
CA SER A 303 2.16 37.10 -0.95
C SER A 303 2.38 37.47 -2.42
N THR A 304 3.32 36.80 -3.08
CA THR A 304 3.69 37.10 -4.47
C THR A 304 2.65 36.60 -5.46
N TRP A 305 2.23 35.32 -5.40
CA TRP A 305 1.19 34.83 -6.31
C TRP A 305 -0.16 35.48 -6.02
N ARG A 306 -0.48 35.71 -4.75
CA ARG A 306 -1.70 36.41 -4.35
C ARG A 306 -1.76 37.81 -4.93
N GLY A 307 -0.65 38.56 -4.90
CA GLY A 307 -0.56 39.87 -5.55
C GLY A 307 -0.83 39.84 -7.06
N ILE A 308 -0.34 38.81 -7.76
CA ILE A 308 -0.62 38.61 -9.20
C ILE A 308 -2.12 38.37 -9.44
N LEU A 309 -2.75 37.53 -8.61
CA LEU A 309 -4.17 37.22 -8.77
C LEU A 309 -5.09 38.36 -8.37
N GLU A 310 -4.76 39.09 -7.31
CA GLU A 310 -5.50 40.27 -6.90
C GLU A 310 -5.39 41.37 -7.96
N TYR A 311 -4.21 41.55 -8.58
CA TYR A 311 -4.02 42.45 -9.71
C TYR A 311 -4.91 42.10 -10.91
N PHE A 312 -4.99 40.81 -11.27
CA PHE A 312 -5.80 40.37 -12.40
C PHE A 312 -7.29 40.14 -12.07
N SER A 313 -7.79 40.65 -10.94
CA SER A 313 -9.24 40.75 -10.74
C SER A 313 -9.83 41.70 -11.80
N PRO A 314 -10.84 41.29 -12.60
CA PRO A 314 -11.88 40.30 -12.28
C PRO A 314 -11.76 38.92 -12.99
N ALA A 315 -10.56 38.51 -13.44
CA ALA A 315 -10.37 37.18 -14.03
C ALA A 315 -10.87 36.07 -13.10
N VAL A 316 -11.50 35.03 -13.64
CA VAL A 316 -11.88 33.85 -12.86
C VAL A 316 -10.62 33.00 -12.59
N GLN A 317 -10.43 32.54 -11.36
CA GLN A 317 -9.20 31.95 -10.87
C GLN A 317 -9.44 30.51 -10.42
N LEU A 318 -8.71 29.57 -11.00
CA LEU A 318 -8.70 28.16 -10.65
C LEU A 318 -7.37 27.77 -10.00
N GLY A 319 -7.43 27.46 -8.70
CA GLY A 319 -6.34 26.81 -7.99
C GLY A 319 -6.40 25.29 -8.16
N LEU A 320 -5.26 24.68 -8.51
CA LEU A 320 -5.07 23.23 -8.52
C LEU A 320 -4.09 22.87 -7.41
N THR A 321 -4.48 21.97 -6.49
CA THR A 321 -3.63 21.50 -5.39
C THR A 321 -3.64 19.97 -5.32
N ALA A 322 -2.55 19.39 -4.84
CA ALA A 322 -2.49 17.97 -4.48
C ALA A 322 -2.72 17.71 -2.98
N THR A 323 -2.86 18.77 -2.18
CA THR A 323 -2.91 18.68 -0.73
C THR A 323 -4.24 19.22 -0.16
N PRO A 324 -4.92 18.44 0.71
CA PRO A 324 -6.14 18.89 1.40
C PRO A 324 -5.83 20.02 2.39
N LYS A 325 -6.88 20.64 2.94
CA LYS A 325 -6.80 21.77 3.89
C LYS A 325 -6.09 21.36 5.18
N ARG A 326 -5.14 22.17 5.62
CA ARG A 326 -4.27 21.97 6.78
C ARG A 326 -3.89 23.33 7.37
N ALA A 327 -3.38 23.34 8.60
CA ALA A 327 -2.96 24.57 9.27
C ALA A 327 -1.90 25.37 8.47
N ASN A 328 -1.03 24.68 7.73
CA ASN A 328 0.07 25.27 6.96
C ASN A 328 -0.30 25.65 5.51
N ASN A 329 -1.53 25.39 5.05
CA ASN A 329 -2.04 25.88 3.77
C ASN A 329 -3.44 26.51 3.92
N ALA A 330 -3.80 26.88 5.15
CA ALA A 330 -5.10 27.46 5.50
C ALA A 330 -5.38 28.71 4.67
N ASP A 331 -4.37 29.50 4.35
CA ASP A 331 -4.47 30.71 3.53
C ASP A 331 -4.87 30.43 2.09
N THR A 332 -4.44 29.29 1.50
CA THR A 332 -4.88 28.87 0.16
C THR A 332 -6.40 28.63 0.15
N TYR A 333 -6.89 27.90 1.15
CA TYR A 333 -8.33 27.61 1.31
C TYR A 333 -9.11 28.85 1.76
N ALA A 334 -8.50 29.78 2.49
CA ALA A 334 -9.10 31.06 2.81
C ALA A 334 -9.25 31.94 1.55
N TYR A 335 -8.28 31.88 0.64
CA TYR A 335 -8.31 32.65 -0.60
C TYR A 335 -9.31 32.10 -1.63
N PHE A 336 -9.26 30.79 -1.91
CA PHE A 336 -10.11 30.14 -2.92
C PHE A 336 -11.45 29.61 -2.39
N GLY A 337 -11.58 29.43 -1.08
CA GLY A 337 -12.70 28.73 -0.46
C GLY A 337 -12.57 27.21 -0.52
N GLU A 338 -13.67 26.53 -0.18
CA GLU A 338 -13.74 25.06 -0.23
C GLU A 338 -13.63 24.53 -1.67
N PRO A 339 -12.95 23.37 -1.87
CA PRO A 339 -12.76 22.79 -3.17
C PRO A 339 -14.10 22.36 -3.77
N VAL A 340 -14.29 22.65 -5.06
CA VAL A 340 -15.52 22.22 -5.77
C VAL A 340 -15.49 20.73 -6.10
N TYR A 341 -14.31 20.11 -6.08
CA TYR A 341 -14.14 18.67 -6.22
C TYR A 341 -12.82 18.21 -5.62
N THR A 342 -12.82 17.03 -4.99
CA THR A 342 -11.65 16.40 -4.39
C THR A 342 -11.49 14.98 -4.93
N TYR A 343 -10.27 14.59 -5.28
CA TYR A 343 -9.91 13.22 -5.63
C TYR A 343 -8.57 12.83 -5.00
N ALA A 344 -8.65 12.00 -3.95
CA ALA A 344 -7.55 11.70 -3.06
C ALA A 344 -6.62 10.59 -3.58
N LEU A 345 -5.46 10.43 -2.94
CA LEU A 345 -4.51 9.36 -3.29
C LEU A 345 -5.11 7.98 -3.03
N LYS A 346 -5.82 7.83 -1.90
CA LYS A 346 -6.54 6.61 -1.52
C LYS A 346 -7.50 6.15 -2.62
N GLU A 347 -8.35 7.04 -3.09
CA GLU A 347 -9.30 6.75 -4.18
C GLU A 347 -8.55 6.36 -5.45
N GLY A 348 -7.51 7.13 -5.82
CA GLY A 348 -6.68 6.80 -6.98
C GLY A 348 -6.01 5.43 -6.92
N ILE A 349 -5.55 4.99 -5.74
CA ILE A 349 -4.98 3.66 -5.54
C ILE A 349 -6.07 2.57 -5.63
N ASN A 350 -7.18 2.77 -4.94
CA ASN A 350 -8.29 1.80 -4.88
C ASN A 350 -8.97 1.61 -6.24
N ASP A 351 -9.12 2.68 -7.00
CA ASP A 351 -9.65 2.63 -8.37
C ASP A 351 -8.64 2.06 -9.37
N GLY A 352 -7.40 1.81 -8.95
CA GLY A 352 -6.35 1.27 -9.80
C GLY A 352 -5.70 2.27 -10.75
N TYR A 353 -5.93 3.57 -10.55
CA TYR A 353 -5.38 4.66 -11.35
C TYR A 353 -4.02 5.18 -10.85
N LEU A 354 -3.62 4.78 -9.64
CA LEU A 354 -2.33 5.06 -9.01
C LEU A 354 -1.73 3.77 -8.44
N THR A 355 -0.40 3.72 -8.42
CA THR A 355 0.35 2.59 -7.87
C THR A 355 0.40 2.68 -6.34
N PRO A 356 0.06 1.61 -5.60
CA PRO A 356 0.21 1.54 -4.15
C PRO A 356 1.67 1.56 -3.71
N PHE A 357 1.92 1.75 -2.41
CA PHE A 357 3.27 1.77 -1.87
C PHE A 357 3.40 1.02 -0.55
N LYS A 358 4.65 0.68 -0.24
CA LYS A 358 5.10 0.09 1.03
C LYS A 358 6.08 1.06 1.69
N VAL A 359 6.07 1.16 3.02
CA VAL A 359 7.05 1.96 3.76
C VAL A 359 7.92 1.04 4.60
N ARG A 360 9.23 1.10 4.36
CA ARG A 360 10.29 0.46 5.14
C ARG A 360 10.86 1.52 6.07
N GLN A 361 10.38 1.51 7.31
CA GLN A 361 10.89 2.39 8.37
C GLN A 361 12.18 1.79 8.90
N ILE A 362 13.24 2.58 8.91
CA ILE A 362 14.58 2.15 9.30
C ILE A 362 15.05 3.09 10.42
N GLU A 363 15.15 2.55 11.62
CA GLU A 363 15.77 3.23 12.76
C GLU A 363 17.17 2.64 12.95
N THR A 364 18.17 3.50 13.17
CA THR A 364 19.54 3.05 13.48
C THR A 364 19.98 3.57 14.84
N ASN A 365 20.89 2.85 15.49
CA ASN A 365 21.48 3.30 16.75
C ASN A 365 22.41 4.54 16.63
N LEU A 366 22.42 5.20 15.47
CA LEU A 366 23.13 6.46 15.16
C LEU A 366 22.15 7.59 14.73
N ASP A 367 20.87 7.45 15.03
CA ASP A 367 19.89 8.53 14.83
C ASP A 367 20.07 9.68 15.83
N GLU A 368 20.78 9.42 16.93
CA GLU A 368 21.34 10.39 17.87
C GLU A 368 22.84 10.14 18.04
N TYR A 369 23.64 11.20 18.15
CA TYR A 369 25.09 11.10 18.37
C TYR A 369 25.53 12.05 19.48
N ILE A 370 26.27 11.52 20.45
CA ILE A 370 27.00 12.30 21.45
C ILE A 370 28.48 12.06 21.18
N TYR A 371 29.26 13.14 21.12
CA TYR A 371 30.68 13.02 20.85
C TYR A 371 31.40 12.26 21.96
N ASN A 372 32.29 11.36 21.57
CA ASN A 372 33.15 10.60 22.47
C ASN A 372 34.61 10.91 22.09
N SER A 373 35.47 11.06 23.10
CA SER A 373 36.92 11.29 22.94
C SER A 373 37.65 10.23 22.13
N ASP A 374 37.08 9.03 21.98
CA ASP A 374 37.63 7.96 21.13
C ASP A 374 37.42 8.22 19.63
N ASP A 375 36.50 9.11 19.25
CA ASP A 375 36.24 9.48 17.86
C ASP A 375 37.19 10.59 17.38
N GLU A 376 37.55 10.59 16.10
CA GLU A 376 38.51 11.54 15.52
C GLU A 376 37.78 12.78 14.97
N LEU A 377 38.03 13.95 15.57
CA LEU A 377 37.57 15.25 15.07
C LEU A 377 38.45 15.71 13.90
N ILE A 378 37.94 15.59 12.69
CA ILE A 378 38.64 15.94 11.44
C ILE A 378 38.60 17.45 11.18
N GLU A 379 37.46 18.09 11.43
CA GLU A 379 37.25 19.51 11.18
C GLU A 379 36.18 20.08 12.13
N GLY A 380 36.31 21.35 12.53
CA GLY A 380 35.31 22.07 13.33
C GLY A 380 35.60 22.07 14.83
N THR A 381 34.61 22.47 15.63
CA THR A 381 34.66 22.47 17.09
C THR A 381 33.38 21.83 17.61
N VAL A 382 33.51 20.83 18.48
CA VAL A 382 32.40 20.02 18.98
C VAL A 382 32.02 20.47 20.38
N ASP A 383 30.73 20.52 20.65
CA ASP A 383 30.20 20.54 22.02
C ASP A 383 30.01 19.10 22.52
N GLU A 384 30.81 18.69 23.51
CA GLU A 384 30.82 17.32 24.07
C GLU A 384 29.55 17.00 24.86
N ALA A 385 28.82 18.02 25.35
CA ALA A 385 27.59 17.85 26.11
C ALA A 385 26.33 17.85 25.21
N ARG A 386 26.48 18.13 23.92
CA ARG A 386 25.37 18.21 22.97
C ARG A 386 25.08 16.86 22.34
N THR A 387 23.81 16.46 22.37
CA THR A 387 23.28 15.39 21.51
C THR A 387 22.95 15.97 20.14
N TYR A 388 23.63 15.49 19.11
CA TYR A 388 23.33 15.79 17.72
C TYR A 388 22.22 14.87 17.22
N THR A 389 21.23 15.44 16.56
CA THR A 389 20.04 14.73 16.05
C THR A 389 19.93 14.84 14.53
N GLU A 390 18.87 14.28 13.94
CA GLU A 390 18.65 14.36 12.49
C GLU A 390 18.58 15.76 11.88
N ASP A 391 18.19 16.76 12.66
CA ASP A 391 18.19 18.14 12.18
C ASP A 391 19.61 18.76 12.13
N ASP A 392 20.57 18.14 12.82
CA ASP A 392 21.98 18.54 12.87
C ASP A 392 22.84 17.79 11.83
N PHE A 393 22.54 16.51 11.58
CA PHE A 393 23.30 15.69 10.65
C PHE A 393 23.30 16.28 9.23
N ASN A 394 24.47 16.24 8.61
CA ASN A 394 24.79 16.79 7.30
C ASN A 394 24.58 18.30 7.15
N ARG A 395 24.13 19.02 8.19
CA ARG A 395 24.03 20.48 8.25
C ARG A 395 25.11 21.08 9.14
N ILE A 396 25.23 20.59 10.36
CA ILE A 396 26.17 21.04 11.39
C ILE A 396 27.28 20.02 11.57
N ILE A 397 26.94 18.73 11.61
CA ILE A 397 27.87 17.61 11.82
C ILE A 397 27.79 16.60 10.66
N GLU A 398 28.92 16.05 10.24
CA GLU A 398 29.03 15.04 9.19
C GLU A 398 29.78 13.82 9.72
N ILE A 399 29.17 12.64 9.55
CA ILE A 399 29.72 11.34 9.95
C ILE A 399 29.63 10.42 8.74
N THR A 400 30.76 10.14 8.09
CA THR A 400 30.78 9.45 6.78
C THR A 400 30.35 8.00 6.89
N GLU A 401 30.75 7.35 7.99
CA GLU A 401 30.49 5.96 8.34
C GLU A 401 28.99 5.71 8.53
N ARG A 402 28.27 6.69 9.11
CA ARG A 402 26.82 6.67 9.23
C ARG A 402 26.14 6.64 7.87
N GLU A 403 26.54 7.53 6.96
CA GLU A 403 25.96 7.59 5.62
C GLU A 403 26.34 6.37 4.79
N ARG A 404 27.57 5.87 4.94
CA ARG A 404 28.02 4.61 4.34
C ARG A 404 27.13 3.44 4.75
N TYR A 405 26.82 3.32 6.04
CA TYR A 405 25.94 2.26 6.55
C TYR A 405 24.51 2.38 6.01
N ARG A 406 23.92 3.58 6.02
CA ARG A 406 22.58 3.82 5.46
C ARG A 406 22.51 3.48 3.98
N VAL A 407 23.52 3.89 3.21
CA VAL A 407 23.63 3.56 1.78
C VAL A 407 23.73 2.06 1.57
N GLN A 408 24.59 1.38 2.33
CA GLN A 408 24.73 -0.08 2.26
C GLN A 408 23.41 -0.79 2.54
N LEU A 409 22.67 -0.34 3.56
CA LEU A 409 21.41 -0.96 3.96
C LEU A 409 20.36 -0.90 2.85
N PHE A 410 20.02 0.29 2.34
CA PHE A 410 19.00 0.36 1.29
C PHE A 410 19.49 -0.26 -0.04
N MET A 411 20.79 -0.16 -0.37
CA MET A 411 21.35 -0.77 -1.59
C MET A 411 21.32 -2.30 -1.56
N SER A 412 21.30 -2.90 -0.37
CA SER A 412 21.14 -4.35 -0.17
C SER A 412 19.68 -4.82 -0.26
N GLU A 413 18.72 -3.93 -0.02
CA GLU A 413 17.29 -4.24 -0.06
C GLU A 413 16.63 -3.95 -1.40
N ILE A 414 17.10 -2.94 -2.14
CA ILE A 414 16.55 -2.61 -3.45
C ILE A 414 17.02 -3.60 -4.52
N ASP A 415 16.18 -3.83 -5.53
CA ASP A 415 16.66 -4.28 -6.83
C ASP A 415 17.39 -3.11 -7.51
N GLN A 416 18.72 -3.23 -7.62
CA GLN A 416 19.60 -2.21 -8.18
C GLN A 416 19.37 -1.93 -9.68
N ASN A 417 18.53 -2.70 -10.38
CA ASN A 417 18.13 -2.37 -11.75
C ASN A 417 16.90 -1.44 -11.80
N GLN A 418 16.28 -1.16 -10.66
CA GLN A 418 15.05 -0.38 -10.57
C GLN A 418 15.33 1.10 -10.29
N LYS A 419 14.60 1.97 -11.00
CA LYS A 419 14.78 3.42 -10.88
C LYS A 419 14.48 3.91 -9.46
N THR A 420 15.44 4.62 -8.89
CA THR A 420 15.45 5.05 -7.49
C THR A 420 15.70 6.55 -7.36
N LEU A 421 14.93 7.22 -6.50
CA LEU A 421 15.15 8.62 -6.13
C LEU A 421 15.61 8.71 -4.67
N VAL A 422 16.72 9.38 -4.41
CA VAL A 422 17.28 9.55 -3.06
C VAL A 422 17.24 11.02 -2.66
N PHE A 423 16.51 11.33 -1.59
CA PHE A 423 16.31 12.68 -1.06
C PHE A 423 17.22 12.92 0.14
N CYS A 424 18.27 13.72 -0.08
CA CYS A 424 19.31 14.06 0.88
C CYS A 424 19.10 15.46 1.50
N ALA A 425 19.74 15.72 2.64
CA ALA A 425 19.59 16.97 3.40
C ALA A 425 19.93 18.25 2.61
N ASN A 426 20.99 18.22 1.80
CA ASN A 426 21.49 19.36 1.01
C ASN A 426 22.32 18.89 -0.20
N GLN A 427 22.79 19.81 -1.03
CA GLN A 427 23.54 19.47 -2.26
C GLN A 427 24.89 18.75 -1.98
N PRO A 428 25.66 19.12 -0.94
CA PRO A 428 26.83 18.35 -0.51
C PRO A 428 26.50 16.92 -0.07
N HIS A 429 25.45 16.74 0.74
CA HIS A 429 25.01 15.40 1.16
C HIS A 429 24.58 14.54 -0.04
N ALA A 430 23.84 15.11 -1.00
CA ALA A 430 23.47 14.42 -2.23
C ALA A 430 24.68 13.99 -3.07
N LEU A 431 25.79 14.76 -3.02
CA LEU A 431 27.05 14.37 -3.64
C LEU A 431 27.68 13.20 -2.90
N ALA A 432 27.88 13.30 -1.58
CA ALA A 432 28.47 12.23 -0.78
C ALA A 432 27.73 10.89 -0.94
N VAL A 433 26.39 10.91 -0.91
CA VAL A 433 25.57 9.71 -1.12
C VAL A 433 25.72 9.15 -2.53
N ARG A 434 25.81 10.00 -3.58
CA ARG A 434 26.10 9.55 -4.95
C ARG A 434 27.43 8.81 -5.03
N ASP A 435 28.45 9.29 -4.33
CA ASP A 435 29.79 8.69 -4.31
C ASP A 435 29.73 7.31 -3.67
N LEU A 436 29.11 7.21 -2.48
CA LEU A 436 28.93 5.97 -1.75
C LEU A 436 28.15 4.94 -2.57
N ILE A 437 27.03 5.33 -3.20
CA ILE A 437 26.25 4.45 -4.08
C ILE A 437 27.13 3.92 -5.23
N ASN A 438 27.89 4.78 -5.89
CA ASN A 438 28.74 4.36 -7.01
C ASN A 438 29.94 3.50 -6.59
N GLN A 439 30.37 3.57 -5.33
CA GLN A 439 31.41 2.69 -4.77
C GLN A 439 30.86 1.30 -4.41
N MET A 440 29.56 1.16 -4.17
CA MET A 440 28.92 -0.08 -3.71
C MET A 440 28.04 -0.77 -4.76
N LYS A 441 27.75 -0.09 -5.87
CA LYS A 441 26.87 -0.62 -6.93
C LYS A 441 27.40 -1.93 -7.52
N ILE A 442 26.47 -2.79 -7.93
CA ILE A 442 26.77 -3.99 -8.72
C ILE A 442 27.00 -3.62 -10.21
N SER A 443 26.31 -2.58 -10.70
CA SER A 443 26.40 -2.14 -12.10
C SER A 443 27.80 -1.62 -12.46
N SER A 444 28.35 -2.09 -13.57
CA SER A 444 29.62 -1.60 -14.12
C SER A 444 29.50 -0.23 -14.82
N ASN A 445 28.30 0.31 -15.01
CA ASN A 445 28.12 1.55 -15.75
C ASN A 445 28.57 2.77 -14.93
N PRO A 446 29.47 3.64 -15.45
CA PRO A 446 29.98 4.79 -14.72
C PRO A 446 28.90 5.81 -14.33
N ASN A 447 27.82 5.90 -15.12
CA ASN A 447 26.71 6.85 -14.91
C ASN A 447 25.51 6.22 -14.18
N TYR A 448 25.72 5.09 -13.49
CA TYR A 448 24.66 4.38 -12.75
C TYR A 448 23.90 5.28 -11.77
N CYS A 449 24.63 5.98 -10.89
CA CYS A 449 24.06 6.97 -9.98
C CYS A 449 24.61 8.36 -10.28
N VAL A 450 23.71 9.33 -10.50
CA VAL A 450 24.09 10.72 -10.78
C VAL A 450 23.33 11.69 -9.86
N ARG A 451 23.96 12.84 -9.59
CA ARG A 451 23.35 13.89 -8.76
C ARG A 451 22.55 14.84 -9.66
N VAL A 452 21.36 15.22 -9.21
CA VAL A 452 20.53 16.25 -9.87
C VAL A 452 20.05 17.29 -8.84
N THR A 453 20.74 18.42 -8.83
CA THR A 453 20.55 19.55 -7.93
C THR A 453 20.58 20.88 -8.69
N ALA A 454 20.48 22.01 -7.99
CA ALA A 454 20.47 23.32 -8.63
C ALA A 454 21.83 23.62 -9.29
N ASP A 455 22.91 23.21 -8.63
CA ASP A 455 24.28 23.49 -9.05
C ASP A 455 24.73 22.67 -10.27
N ASP A 456 24.00 21.59 -10.62
CA ASP A 456 24.37 20.70 -11.73
C ASP A 456 23.98 21.25 -13.12
N GLY A 457 23.28 22.38 -13.17
CA GLY A 457 22.95 23.10 -14.41
C GLY A 457 22.33 22.23 -15.52
N LYS A 458 22.76 22.45 -16.76
CA LYS A 458 22.29 21.74 -17.96
C LYS A 458 22.58 20.24 -17.94
N LEU A 459 23.71 19.83 -17.35
CA LEU A 459 24.08 18.42 -17.28
C LEU A 459 23.11 17.65 -16.36
N GLY A 460 22.76 18.24 -15.21
CA GLY A 460 21.73 17.69 -14.32
C GLY A 460 20.36 17.59 -14.99
N GLU A 461 19.99 18.56 -15.85
CA GLU A 461 18.74 18.50 -16.64
C GLU A 461 18.77 17.39 -17.69
N GLN A 462 19.89 17.17 -18.36
CA GLN A 462 20.07 16.06 -19.29
C GLN A 462 19.97 14.70 -18.59
N HIS A 463 20.59 14.56 -17.42
CA HIS A 463 20.47 13.35 -16.60
C HIS A 463 19.03 13.10 -16.17
N LEU A 464 18.31 14.14 -15.74
CA LEU A 464 16.90 14.03 -15.40
C LEU A 464 16.05 13.61 -16.61
N SER A 465 16.25 14.25 -17.77
CA SER A 465 15.55 13.88 -19.00
C SER A 465 15.81 12.43 -19.40
N THR A 466 17.05 11.95 -19.24
CA THR A 466 17.44 10.56 -19.52
C THR A 466 16.80 9.59 -18.52
N PHE A 467 16.72 9.98 -17.24
CA PHE A 467 16.05 9.19 -16.21
C PHE A 467 14.54 9.10 -16.42
N GLN A 468 13.90 10.13 -16.97
CA GLN A 468 12.46 10.14 -17.24
C GLN A 468 12.07 9.25 -18.44
N ASP A 469 13.01 9.03 -19.36
CA ASP A 469 12.85 8.14 -20.49
C ASP A 469 12.70 6.68 -20.01
N ASN A 470 11.52 6.10 -20.22
CA ASN A 470 11.21 4.75 -19.71
C ASN A 470 11.93 3.63 -20.46
N GLU A 471 12.48 3.91 -21.64
CA GLU A 471 13.30 2.94 -22.40
C GLU A 471 14.75 2.88 -21.89
N LYS A 472 15.15 3.85 -21.08
CA LYS A 472 16.50 3.94 -20.51
C LYS A 472 16.53 3.56 -19.05
N ASN A 473 17.52 2.74 -18.70
CA ASN A 473 17.77 2.30 -17.32
C ASN A 473 18.95 3.02 -16.66
N ILE A 474 19.73 3.82 -17.40
CA ILE A 474 20.87 4.59 -16.90
C ILE A 474 20.63 6.09 -17.17
N PRO A 475 20.77 6.97 -16.18
CA PRO A 475 21.04 6.67 -14.77
C PRO A 475 19.89 5.88 -14.12
N THR A 476 20.23 4.96 -13.22
CA THR A 476 19.25 4.16 -12.46
C THR A 476 18.89 4.85 -11.15
N ILE A 477 19.83 5.58 -10.54
CA ILE A 477 19.60 6.27 -9.27
C ILE A 477 19.89 7.76 -9.42
N LEU A 478 18.96 8.62 -8.99
CA LEU A 478 19.20 10.05 -8.85
C LEU A 478 19.29 10.44 -7.38
N THR A 479 20.37 11.12 -6.99
CA THR A 479 20.45 11.80 -5.68
C THR A 479 20.08 13.27 -5.84
N THR A 480 19.32 13.81 -4.89
CA THR A 480 18.90 15.21 -4.90
C THR A 480 18.73 15.74 -3.48
N SER A 481 18.53 17.04 -3.35
CA SER A 481 18.08 17.67 -2.11
C SER A 481 16.59 18.02 -2.18
N LYS A 482 16.29 19.11 -2.88
CA LYS A 482 14.93 19.63 -3.09
C LYS A 482 14.50 19.68 -4.55
N LYS A 483 15.43 19.62 -5.51
CA LYS A 483 15.14 19.87 -6.94
C LYS A 483 14.08 18.91 -7.47
N LEU A 484 14.18 17.63 -7.15
CA LEU A 484 13.29 16.58 -7.64
C LEU A 484 11.99 16.39 -6.85
N SER A 485 11.71 17.23 -5.84
CA SER A 485 10.41 17.21 -5.13
C SER A 485 9.24 17.46 -6.09
N THR A 486 9.46 18.27 -7.14
CA THR A 486 8.49 18.60 -8.20
C THR A 486 9.07 18.56 -9.59
N GLY A 487 8.21 18.39 -10.58
CA GLY A 487 8.60 18.50 -12.00
C GLY A 487 9.29 17.26 -12.57
N VAL A 488 9.43 16.19 -11.78
CA VAL A 488 9.85 14.88 -12.31
C VAL A 488 8.62 14.11 -12.76
N ASP A 489 8.65 13.72 -14.02
CA ASP A 489 7.67 12.86 -14.67
C ASP A 489 8.38 11.59 -15.15
N ALA A 490 8.66 10.69 -14.20
CA ALA A 490 9.24 9.38 -14.45
C ALA A 490 8.25 8.33 -13.95
N ARG A 491 7.69 7.50 -14.84
CA ARG A 491 6.63 6.54 -14.48
C ARG A 491 7.19 5.31 -13.76
N ASN A 492 8.37 4.85 -14.19
CA ASN A 492 9.00 3.63 -13.69
C ASN A 492 9.83 3.81 -12.39
N VAL A 493 9.57 4.84 -11.57
CA VAL A 493 10.22 4.97 -10.25
C VAL A 493 9.69 3.87 -9.33
N ARG A 494 10.56 3.01 -8.81
CA ARG A 494 10.20 1.88 -7.91
C ARG A 494 10.61 2.10 -6.47
N ASN A 495 11.61 2.94 -6.23
CA ASN A 495 12.14 3.19 -4.90
C ASN A 495 12.26 4.71 -4.64
N ILE A 496 11.84 5.13 -3.45
CA ILE A 496 12.06 6.47 -2.90
C ILE A 496 12.81 6.30 -1.59
N VAL A 497 13.98 6.92 -1.46
CA VAL A 497 14.80 6.85 -0.25
C VAL A 497 14.81 8.23 0.43
N LEU A 498 14.37 8.29 1.68
CA LEU A 498 14.31 9.49 2.49
C LEU A 498 15.49 9.51 3.47
N MET A 499 16.47 10.38 3.21
CA MET A 499 17.65 10.60 4.06
C MET A 499 17.69 12.02 4.63
N ARG A 500 16.52 12.65 4.73
CA ARG A 500 16.35 13.94 5.42
C ARG A 500 14.95 14.10 6.01
N PRO A 501 14.83 14.77 7.17
CA PRO A 501 13.53 15.16 7.67
C PRO A 501 12.75 15.99 6.64
N ILE A 502 11.48 15.64 6.46
CA ILE A 502 10.55 16.40 5.63
C ILE A 502 9.66 17.22 6.56
N LYS A 503 9.88 18.54 6.58
CA LYS A 503 9.20 19.44 7.52
C LYS A 503 7.79 19.84 7.10
N SER A 504 7.41 19.53 5.85
CA SER A 504 6.12 19.93 5.29
C SER A 504 5.42 18.76 4.63
N MET A 505 4.17 18.52 5.03
CA MET A 505 3.25 17.56 4.42
C MET A 505 3.12 17.76 2.90
N ILE A 506 3.20 19.00 2.44
CA ILE A 506 3.16 19.34 1.01
C ILE A 506 4.35 18.72 0.29
N GLU A 507 5.55 18.97 0.80
CA GLU A 507 6.78 18.44 0.22
C GLU A 507 6.77 16.92 0.25
N PHE A 508 6.30 16.34 1.36
CA PHE A 508 6.13 14.91 1.52
C PHE A 508 5.23 14.31 0.43
N LYS A 509 3.99 14.81 0.28
CA LYS A 509 3.04 14.32 -0.73
C LYS A 509 3.57 14.46 -2.15
N GLN A 510 4.34 15.52 -2.43
CA GLN A 510 4.96 15.73 -3.74
C GLN A 510 6.11 14.75 -4.02
N ILE A 511 6.87 14.36 -3.00
CA ILE A 511 7.90 13.33 -3.10
C ILE A 511 7.25 11.96 -3.34
N ILE A 512 6.27 11.58 -2.50
CA ILE A 512 5.58 10.28 -2.64
C ILE A 512 4.87 10.17 -4.00
N GLY A 513 4.27 11.27 -4.47
CA GLY A 513 3.63 11.36 -5.78
C GLY A 513 4.54 11.08 -7.00
N ARG A 514 5.85 10.94 -6.82
CA ARG A 514 6.78 10.49 -7.88
C ARG A 514 6.69 8.98 -8.09
N GLY A 515 6.39 8.21 -7.05
CA GLY A 515 6.21 6.77 -7.12
C GLY A 515 4.80 6.34 -7.53
N THR A 516 3.77 7.17 -7.38
CA THR A 516 2.36 6.76 -7.55
C THR A 516 1.90 6.56 -9.00
N ARG A 517 2.72 6.89 -10.00
CA ARG A 517 2.36 6.71 -11.41
C ARG A 517 2.38 5.23 -11.79
N LEU A 518 1.33 4.80 -12.49
CA LEU A 518 1.24 3.46 -13.08
C LEU A 518 2.35 3.23 -14.12
N PHE A 519 2.91 2.02 -14.10
CA PHE A 519 3.85 1.52 -15.10
C PHE A 519 3.65 0.00 -15.24
N GLU A 520 4.00 -0.57 -16.39
CA GLU A 520 3.88 -2.01 -16.61
C GLU A 520 4.84 -2.80 -15.71
N GLY A 521 4.39 -3.92 -15.15
CA GLY A 521 5.16 -4.71 -14.18
C GLY A 521 5.49 -3.96 -12.89
N LYS A 522 4.75 -2.91 -12.56
CA LYS A 522 4.88 -2.11 -11.33
C LYS A 522 3.62 -2.20 -10.49
N ASP A 523 3.58 -3.20 -9.62
CA ASP A 523 2.45 -3.43 -8.73
C ASP A 523 2.48 -2.52 -7.50
N TYR A 524 3.67 -2.16 -7.02
CA TYR A 524 3.88 -1.21 -5.94
C TYR A 524 5.21 -0.45 -6.13
N PHE A 525 5.46 0.54 -5.29
CA PHE A 525 6.79 1.11 -5.08
C PHE A 525 7.13 1.15 -3.59
N THR A 526 8.41 1.19 -3.24
CA THR A 526 8.88 1.15 -1.85
C THR A 526 9.45 2.49 -1.43
N ILE A 527 9.09 2.93 -0.24
CA ILE A 527 9.67 4.09 0.42
C ILE A 527 10.59 3.58 1.54
N TYR A 528 11.88 3.87 1.45
CA TYR A 528 12.87 3.59 2.49
C TYR A 528 13.05 4.85 3.32
N ASP A 529 12.65 4.78 4.59
CA ASP A 529 12.52 5.94 5.45
C ASP A 529 13.47 5.86 6.65
N PHE A 530 14.55 6.65 6.60
CA PHE A 530 15.56 6.75 7.67
C PHE A 530 15.28 7.90 8.64
N VAL A 531 14.17 8.61 8.48
CA VAL A 531 13.98 9.96 9.06
C VAL A 531 12.57 10.19 9.59
N LYS A 532 11.86 9.09 9.86
CA LYS A 532 10.49 9.09 10.39
C LYS A 532 9.51 9.93 9.56
N GLY A 533 9.74 10.03 8.24
CA GLY A 533 8.82 10.67 7.31
C GLY A 533 7.42 10.03 7.32
N TYR A 534 7.33 8.75 7.68
CA TYR A 534 6.07 8.01 7.75
C TYR A 534 5.05 8.58 8.72
N GLU A 535 5.47 9.34 9.74
CA GLU A 535 4.56 9.98 10.70
C GLU A 535 3.61 10.96 10.00
N HIS A 536 4.01 11.51 8.85
CA HIS A 536 3.15 12.33 7.98
C HIS A 536 2.05 11.53 7.27
N PHE A 537 2.01 10.20 7.37
CA PHE A 537 0.91 9.37 6.86
C PHE A 537 -0.14 9.01 7.92
N ASN A 538 -0.05 9.52 9.15
CA ASN A 538 -1.06 9.30 10.18
C ASN A 538 -2.07 10.46 10.17
N ASP A 539 -2.75 10.69 9.04
CA ASP A 539 -3.56 11.89 8.81
C ASP A 539 -5.05 11.54 8.54
N PRO A 540 -5.92 11.64 9.56
CA PRO A 540 -7.32 11.17 9.53
C PRO A 540 -8.17 11.67 8.35
N GLU A 541 -8.01 12.92 7.92
CA GLU A 541 -8.78 13.50 6.81
C GLU A 541 -8.32 13.00 5.42
N TRP A 542 -7.23 12.24 5.36
CA TRP A 542 -6.67 11.68 4.12
C TRP A 542 -6.65 10.13 4.14
N ASP A 543 -6.53 9.51 5.31
CA ASP A 543 -6.48 8.05 5.54
C ASP A 543 -7.81 7.43 6.03
N GLY A 544 -8.80 8.26 6.44
CA GLY A 544 -10.09 7.84 7.01
C GLY A 544 -10.16 7.96 8.54
N GLU A 545 -11.37 8.03 9.11
CA GLU A 545 -11.55 8.33 10.55
C GLU A 545 -10.93 7.27 11.49
N PRO A 546 -10.25 7.66 12.57
CA PRO A 546 -9.73 6.74 13.59
C PRO A 546 -10.89 6.15 14.41
N GLN A 547 -10.77 4.91 14.88
CA GLN A 547 -11.55 4.49 16.05
C GLN A 547 -10.92 5.12 17.29
N GLU A 548 -11.76 5.54 18.24
CA GLU A 548 -11.29 6.10 19.49
C GLU A 548 -10.33 5.13 20.20
N PRO A 549 -9.18 5.61 20.68
CA PRO A 549 -8.25 4.77 21.43
C PRO A 549 -8.89 4.33 22.75
N VAL A 550 -8.65 3.07 23.13
CA VAL A 550 -8.87 2.62 24.49
C VAL A 550 -7.99 3.48 25.41
N VAL A 551 -8.63 4.22 26.31
CA VAL A 551 -7.94 5.09 27.29
C VAL A 551 -7.08 4.22 28.21
N ILE A 552 -5.78 4.18 27.95
CA ILE A 552 -4.80 3.72 28.93
C ILE A 552 -4.46 4.91 29.82
N LYS A 553 -5.02 4.94 31.03
CA LYS A 553 -4.65 5.90 32.07
C LYS A 553 -3.15 5.72 32.40
N LYS A 554 -2.35 6.75 32.15
CA LYS A 554 -1.02 6.88 32.78
C LYS A 554 -1.17 7.45 34.19
N PRO A 555 -0.30 7.07 35.15
CA PRO A 555 -0.31 7.62 36.50
C PRO A 555 0.19 9.06 36.51
N GLU A 556 -0.42 9.87 37.38
CA GLU A 556 -0.09 11.27 37.66
C GLU A 556 1.30 11.44 38.30
N GLY A 557 1.94 12.58 38.06
CA GLY A 557 3.19 12.97 38.72
C GLY A 557 3.78 14.31 38.28
N GLU A 558 3.20 15.38 38.83
CA GLU A 558 3.79 16.69 39.20
C GLU A 558 4.41 17.66 38.17
N ASP A 559 3.62 18.71 37.98
CA ASP A 559 3.83 20.11 37.62
C ASP A 559 5.13 20.79 38.12
N LYS A 560 5.81 21.56 37.24
CA LYS A 560 6.36 22.91 37.52
C LYS A 560 6.51 23.76 36.25
N THR A 561 5.59 24.70 36.07
CA THR A 561 5.72 25.90 35.23
C THR A 561 6.95 26.77 35.58
N LYS A 562 7.70 27.22 34.57
CA LYS A 562 8.43 28.49 34.59
C LYS A 562 8.24 29.23 33.25
N VAL A 563 7.54 30.35 33.35
CA VAL A 563 7.38 31.37 32.30
C VAL A 563 8.64 32.21 32.23
N PHE A 564 9.25 32.35 31.06
CA PHE A 564 10.22 33.42 30.79
C PHE A 564 9.60 34.40 29.78
N ILE A 565 9.43 35.62 30.27
CA ILE A 565 9.03 36.82 29.52
C ILE A 565 10.25 37.24 28.68
N HIS A 566 10.09 37.40 27.36
CA HIS A 566 11.11 38.05 26.55
C HIS A 566 10.61 39.42 26.10
N ASP A 567 11.29 40.42 26.64
CA ASP A 567 11.06 41.85 26.47
C ASP A 567 11.65 42.31 25.12
N THR A 568 10.89 43.14 24.43
CA THR A 568 11.25 43.75 23.15
C THR A 568 12.00 45.05 23.41
N ASN A 569 13.24 45.20 22.92
CA ASN A 569 13.70 46.48 22.37
C ASN A 569 14.93 46.36 21.48
N LYS A 570 14.87 47.16 20.42
CA LYS A 570 15.82 47.33 19.31
C LYS A 570 17.15 47.91 19.78
N ASP A 571 18.23 47.62 19.06
CA ASP A 571 19.03 48.68 18.43
C ASP A 571 19.91 48.17 17.28
N ASN A 572 20.05 49.05 16.27
CA ASN A 572 20.80 48.88 15.04
C ASN A 572 22.31 49.03 15.27
N GLU A 573 23.09 47.98 15.03
CA GLU A 573 24.50 48.12 14.66
C GLU A 573 24.87 47.16 13.52
N LYS A 574 25.54 47.71 12.51
CA LYS A 574 26.06 46.99 11.34
C LYS A 574 27.19 46.05 11.79
N THR A 575 27.00 44.75 11.69
CA THR A 575 28.07 43.75 11.87
C THR A 575 28.63 43.23 10.54
N PRO A 576 29.92 42.82 10.52
CA PRO A 576 30.67 42.45 9.33
C PRO A 576 30.32 41.03 8.86
N GLU A 577 30.52 40.75 7.57
CA GLU A 577 30.34 39.43 6.92
C GLU A 577 30.60 38.25 7.86
N GLU A 578 29.52 37.60 8.31
CA GLU A 578 29.60 36.37 9.11
C GLU A 578 30.31 35.29 8.30
N ARG A 579 31.53 34.97 8.71
CA ARG A 579 32.22 33.74 8.31
C ARG A 579 31.29 32.58 8.66
N ARG A 580 30.75 31.89 7.65
CA ARG A 580 29.95 30.67 7.83
C ARG A 580 30.66 29.76 8.84
N PRO A 581 29.99 29.31 9.93
CA PRO A 581 30.62 28.43 10.90
C PRO A 581 31.16 27.18 10.18
N LYS A 582 32.41 26.80 10.49
CA LYS A 582 33.02 25.59 9.90
C LYS A 582 32.23 24.37 10.35
N LYS A 583 31.80 23.54 9.38
CA LYS A 583 31.03 22.32 9.63
C LYS A 583 31.90 21.31 10.41
N ILE A 584 31.30 20.63 11.38
CA ILE A 584 31.97 19.60 12.18
C ILE A 584 32.06 18.32 11.34
N LYS A 585 33.26 17.73 11.24
CA LYS A 585 33.48 16.43 10.61
C LYS A 585 34.07 15.46 11.63
N ILE A 586 33.37 14.35 11.83
CA ILE A 586 33.80 13.28 12.73
C ILE A 586 34.08 12.03 11.89
N LYS A 587 35.13 11.32 12.30
CA LYS A 587 35.41 9.96 11.88
C LYS A 587 35.30 9.07 13.11
N LEU A 588 34.52 8.00 13.03
CA LEU A 588 34.27 7.14 14.18
C LEU A 588 35.50 6.27 14.49
N ALA A 589 35.67 5.92 15.77
CA ALA A 589 36.74 5.01 16.20
C ALA A 589 36.68 3.67 15.44
N ASP A 590 37.85 3.09 15.14
CA ASP A 590 37.96 1.82 14.41
C ASP A 590 37.22 0.70 15.16
N GLY A 591 36.38 -0.05 14.45
CA GLY A 591 35.52 -1.09 15.01
C GLY A 591 34.11 -0.65 15.47
N LYS A 592 33.82 0.64 15.69
CA LYS A 592 32.45 1.12 15.99
C LYS A 592 31.48 0.92 14.80
N GLU A 593 31.99 0.84 13.58
CA GLU A 593 31.17 0.47 12.41
C GLU A 593 30.55 -0.93 12.53
N ARG A 594 31.21 -1.84 13.27
CA ARG A 594 30.73 -3.22 13.46
C ARG A 594 29.64 -3.34 14.53
N THR A 595 29.38 -2.28 15.28
CA THR A 595 28.31 -2.21 16.28
C THR A 595 27.06 -1.49 15.77
N PHE A 596 26.99 -1.18 14.46
CA PHE A 596 25.79 -0.58 13.89
C PHE A 596 24.65 -1.59 13.85
N GLU A 597 23.60 -1.26 14.59
CA GLU A 597 22.36 -2.00 14.66
C GLU A 597 21.24 -1.16 14.05
N HIS A 598 20.30 -1.83 13.41
CA HIS A 598 19.11 -1.19 12.86
C HIS A 598 17.88 -2.04 13.14
N ARG A 599 16.74 -1.37 13.27
CA ARG A 599 15.43 -2.00 13.33
C ARG A 599 14.67 -1.61 12.09
N VAL A 600 14.15 -2.61 11.37
CA VAL A 600 13.25 -2.38 10.23
C VAL A 600 11.82 -2.74 10.61
N SER A 601 10.89 -1.79 10.43
CA SER A 601 9.46 -2.04 10.45
C SER A 601 8.87 -1.78 9.07
N THR A 602 8.06 -2.71 8.58
CA THR A 602 7.27 -2.51 7.34
C THR A 602 5.84 -2.13 7.72
N THR A 603 5.35 -1.02 7.16
CA THR A 603 3.94 -0.63 7.24
C THR A 603 3.28 -0.84 5.88
N PHE A 604 2.09 -1.41 5.90
CA PHE A 604 1.23 -1.64 4.74
C PHE A 604 0.03 -0.68 4.76
N TRP A 605 -0.50 -0.33 3.60
CA TRP A 605 -1.71 0.48 3.51
C TRP A 605 -2.91 -0.40 3.19
N SER A 606 -3.94 -0.32 4.03
CA SER A 606 -5.17 -1.08 3.87
C SER A 606 -5.98 -0.66 2.63
N PRO A 607 -6.98 -1.45 2.18
CA PRO A 607 -8.01 -0.99 1.23
C PRO A 607 -8.70 0.29 1.68
N GLU A 608 -8.85 0.47 2.99
CA GLU A 608 -9.42 1.66 3.61
C GLU A 608 -8.40 2.80 3.74
N GLY A 609 -7.18 2.66 3.20
CA GLY A 609 -6.16 3.71 3.19
C GLY A 609 -5.46 3.94 4.52
N LYS A 610 -5.63 3.07 5.51
CA LYS A 610 -4.97 3.22 6.81
C LYS A 610 -3.60 2.54 6.82
N PRO A 611 -2.57 3.16 7.45
CA PRO A 611 -1.35 2.46 7.76
C PRO A 611 -1.64 1.32 8.74
N MET A 612 -1.13 0.14 8.45
CA MET A 612 -1.19 -1.04 9.29
C MET A 612 0.22 -1.56 9.48
N SER A 613 0.62 -1.73 10.75
CA SER A 613 1.81 -2.49 11.09
C SER A 613 1.68 -3.93 10.62
N ALA A 614 2.82 -4.61 10.49
CA ALA A 614 2.84 -6.07 10.28
C ALA A 614 2.00 -6.83 11.32
N THR A 615 1.96 -6.37 12.57
CA THR A 615 1.19 -6.98 13.65
C THR A 615 -0.30 -6.74 13.49
N GLU A 616 -0.74 -5.50 13.27
CA GLU A 616 -2.16 -5.19 13.01
C GLU A 616 -2.68 -5.87 11.75
N PHE A 617 -1.83 -6.02 10.73
CA PHE A 617 -2.16 -6.78 9.53
C PHE A 617 -2.43 -8.26 9.84
N VAL A 618 -1.60 -8.87 10.69
CA VAL A 618 -1.78 -10.24 11.16
C VAL A 618 -3.02 -10.37 12.07
N GLU A 619 -3.28 -9.40 12.95
CA GLU A 619 -4.47 -9.36 13.81
C GLU A 619 -5.76 -9.22 12.99
N ARG A 620 -5.77 -8.36 11.97
CA ARG A 620 -6.91 -8.21 11.06
C ARG A 620 -7.13 -9.47 10.23
N LEU A 621 -6.05 -10.05 9.69
CA LEU A 621 -6.11 -11.35 9.00
C LEU A 621 -6.69 -12.41 9.94
N PHE A 622 -6.24 -12.48 11.18
CA PHE A 622 -6.78 -13.37 12.21
C PHE A 622 -8.27 -13.13 12.47
N GLY A 623 -8.71 -11.87 12.51
CA GLY A 623 -10.13 -11.51 12.67
C GLY A 623 -11.01 -11.89 11.49
N GLU A 624 -10.48 -11.90 10.26
CA GLU A 624 -11.22 -12.22 9.04
C GLU A 624 -11.14 -13.70 8.61
N ILE A 625 -10.18 -14.46 9.15
CA ILE A 625 -10.02 -15.91 8.93
C ILE A 625 -11.30 -16.71 9.20
N PRO A 626 -12.07 -16.46 10.28
CA PRO A 626 -13.29 -17.21 10.56
C PRO A 626 -14.36 -17.13 9.46
N GLU A 627 -14.31 -16.10 8.59
CA GLU A 627 -15.20 -15.99 7.43
C GLU A 627 -14.72 -16.80 6.22
N LEU A 628 -13.45 -17.21 6.21
CA LEU A 628 -12.81 -17.94 5.11
C LEU A 628 -12.81 -19.46 5.35
N PHE A 629 -12.55 -19.88 6.59
CA PHE A 629 -12.59 -21.28 7.04
C PHE A 629 -12.72 -21.34 8.57
N LYS A 630 -13.37 -22.38 9.09
CA LYS A 630 -13.77 -22.51 10.51
C LYS A 630 -12.68 -23.10 11.39
N ASP A 631 -11.94 -24.08 10.88
CA ASP A 631 -10.93 -24.83 11.61
C ASP A 631 -9.79 -25.28 10.66
N GLU A 632 -8.71 -25.85 11.24
CA GLU A 632 -7.55 -26.28 10.46
C GLU A 632 -7.90 -27.45 9.51
N ASP A 633 -8.90 -28.26 9.85
CA ASP A 633 -9.34 -29.38 9.02
C ASP A 633 -10.05 -28.88 7.75
N GLU A 634 -10.88 -27.84 7.87
CA GLU A 634 -11.52 -27.16 6.75
C GLU A 634 -10.49 -26.42 5.89
N LEU A 635 -9.55 -25.69 6.51
CA LEU A 635 -8.42 -25.07 5.79
C LEU A 635 -7.68 -26.11 4.97
N ARG A 636 -7.35 -27.26 5.56
CA ARG A 636 -6.66 -28.35 4.88
C ARG A 636 -7.49 -28.95 3.76
N LEU A 637 -8.80 -29.13 3.95
CA LEU A 637 -9.70 -29.66 2.92
C LEU A 637 -9.77 -28.72 1.71
N ILE A 638 -9.90 -27.41 1.96
CA ILE A 638 -9.87 -26.35 0.94
C ILE A 638 -8.50 -26.30 0.26
N TRP A 639 -7.41 -26.29 1.04
CA TRP A 639 -6.06 -26.12 0.51
C TRP A 639 -5.59 -27.33 -0.28
N SER A 640 -6.01 -28.53 0.10
CA SER A 640 -5.50 -29.77 -0.50
C SER A 640 -5.96 -30.03 -1.94
N ARG A 641 -6.95 -29.28 -2.43
CA ARG A 641 -7.43 -29.33 -3.82
C ARG A 641 -7.05 -28.02 -4.54
N PRO A 642 -6.48 -28.09 -5.76
CA PRO A 642 -6.05 -26.89 -6.51
C PRO A 642 -7.16 -25.84 -6.70
N ASP A 643 -8.36 -26.28 -7.08
CA ASP A 643 -9.45 -25.35 -7.45
C ASP A 643 -9.97 -24.56 -6.23
N THR A 644 -10.12 -25.23 -5.08
CA THR A 644 -10.58 -24.59 -3.84
C THR A 644 -9.47 -23.78 -3.17
N ARG A 645 -8.20 -24.21 -3.27
CA ARG A 645 -7.04 -23.40 -2.86
C ARG A 645 -6.99 -22.08 -3.64
N LYS A 646 -7.19 -22.16 -4.96
CA LYS A 646 -7.21 -20.99 -5.83
C LYS A 646 -8.33 -20.03 -5.44
N ALA A 647 -9.56 -20.54 -5.25
CA ALA A 647 -10.68 -19.73 -4.80
C ALA A 647 -10.44 -19.06 -3.44
N LEU A 648 -9.83 -19.78 -2.49
CA LEU A 648 -9.44 -19.21 -1.20
C LEU A 648 -8.42 -18.08 -1.37
N LEU A 649 -7.36 -18.28 -2.14
CA LEU A 649 -6.34 -17.26 -2.37
C LEU A 649 -6.90 -16.03 -3.10
N GLU A 650 -7.83 -16.22 -4.03
CA GLU A 650 -8.54 -15.14 -4.71
C GLU A 650 -9.42 -14.35 -3.73
N GLY A 651 -10.22 -15.02 -2.90
CA GLY A 651 -11.04 -14.36 -1.86
C GLY A 651 -10.20 -13.63 -0.81
N MET A 652 -9.04 -14.18 -0.42
CA MET A 652 -8.09 -13.51 0.45
C MET A 652 -7.49 -12.26 -0.20
N ALA A 653 -7.14 -12.34 -1.48
CA ALA A 653 -6.61 -11.21 -2.23
C ALA A 653 -7.63 -10.08 -2.39
N GLU A 654 -8.92 -10.39 -2.58
CA GLU A 654 -10.02 -9.40 -2.61
C GLU A 654 -10.15 -8.64 -1.29
N LYS A 655 -9.89 -9.31 -0.16
CA LYS A 655 -9.85 -8.72 1.18
C LYS A 655 -8.54 -7.98 1.49
N GLY A 656 -7.58 -7.97 0.57
CA GLY A 656 -6.29 -7.27 0.71
C GLY A 656 -5.11 -8.15 1.16
N TYR A 657 -5.32 -9.47 1.30
CA TYR A 657 -4.31 -10.46 1.69
C TYR A 657 -3.83 -11.27 0.48
N GLY A 658 -3.19 -10.58 -0.47
CA GLY A 658 -2.59 -11.23 -1.63
C GLY A 658 -1.38 -12.10 -1.30
N GLU A 659 -0.89 -12.82 -2.30
CA GLU A 659 0.26 -13.74 -2.19
C GLU A 659 1.53 -13.03 -1.70
N GLU A 660 1.77 -11.79 -2.11
CA GLU A 660 2.91 -11.01 -1.64
C GLU A 660 2.83 -10.67 -0.15
N GLN A 661 1.64 -10.32 0.35
CA GLN A 661 1.42 -10.00 1.75
C GLN A 661 1.61 -11.24 2.62
N LEU A 662 1.09 -12.39 2.18
CA LEU A 662 1.31 -13.68 2.84
C LEU A 662 2.79 -14.09 2.81
N THR A 663 3.51 -13.75 1.73
CA THR A 663 4.97 -13.96 1.65
C THR A 663 5.74 -13.05 2.62
N GLU A 664 5.30 -11.83 2.89
CA GLU A 664 5.92 -11.01 3.93
C GLU A 664 5.63 -11.57 5.33
N ILE A 665 4.41 -12.03 5.61
CA ILE A 665 4.10 -12.72 6.87
C ILE A 665 5.04 -13.92 7.04
N SER A 666 5.23 -14.72 5.99
CA SER A 666 6.19 -15.81 5.97
C SER A 666 7.62 -15.37 6.34
N ARG A 667 8.05 -14.16 5.96
CA ARG A 667 9.35 -13.61 6.41
C ARG A 667 9.35 -13.23 7.88
N LEU A 668 8.28 -12.59 8.35
CA LEU A 668 8.16 -12.10 9.73
C LEU A 668 8.18 -13.24 10.76
N ILE A 669 7.57 -14.38 10.41
CA ILE A 669 7.53 -15.56 11.28
C ILE A 669 8.66 -16.57 10.99
N ASP A 670 9.66 -16.17 10.19
CA ASP A 670 10.79 -16.98 9.71
C ASP A 670 10.39 -18.31 9.02
N ALA A 671 9.27 -18.32 8.32
CA ALA A 671 8.70 -19.45 7.58
C ALA A 671 8.91 -19.37 6.06
N ARG A 672 9.97 -18.67 5.58
CA ARG A 672 10.24 -18.46 4.13
C ARG A 672 10.32 -19.75 3.30
N LYS A 673 10.69 -20.86 3.94
CA LYS A 673 10.82 -22.18 3.33
C LYS A 673 9.57 -23.05 3.47
N SER A 674 8.54 -22.56 4.16
CA SER A 674 7.27 -23.23 4.41
C SER A 674 6.27 -23.00 3.26
N ASP A 675 5.18 -23.77 3.24
CA ASP A 675 4.04 -23.54 2.35
C ASP A 675 3.21 -22.35 2.87
N LEU A 676 2.47 -21.66 2.01
CA LEU A 676 1.51 -20.64 2.47
C LEU A 676 0.41 -21.24 3.36
N TYR A 677 0.07 -22.53 3.19
CA TYR A 677 -0.75 -23.27 4.15
C TYR A 677 -0.22 -23.15 5.57
N ASP A 678 1.09 -23.31 5.76
CA ASP A 678 1.72 -23.29 7.08
C ASP A 678 1.70 -21.89 7.69
N VAL A 679 1.84 -20.88 6.85
CA VAL A 679 1.71 -19.47 7.26
C VAL A 679 0.30 -19.19 7.74
N LEU A 680 -0.72 -19.65 6.99
CA LEU A 680 -2.13 -19.49 7.38
C LEU A 680 -2.48 -20.28 8.64
N ALA A 681 -2.00 -21.52 8.75
CA ALA A 681 -2.23 -22.35 9.93
C ALA A 681 -1.53 -21.78 11.18
N TYR A 682 -0.34 -21.20 11.02
CA TYR A 682 0.36 -20.49 12.10
C TYR A 682 -0.42 -19.26 12.55
N VAL A 683 -0.90 -18.44 11.61
CA VAL A 683 -1.69 -17.25 11.96
C VAL A 683 -3.01 -17.64 12.63
N ALA A 684 -3.75 -18.60 12.06
CA ALA A 684 -5.08 -18.99 12.54
C ALA A 684 -5.07 -19.81 13.84
N TYR A 685 -4.07 -20.69 14.01
CA TYR A 685 -4.10 -21.74 15.05
C TYR A 685 -2.80 -21.84 15.86
N ALA A 686 -1.84 -20.93 15.65
CA ALA A 686 -0.50 -21.01 16.23
C ALA A 686 0.24 -22.34 15.93
N SER A 687 -0.15 -23.03 14.84
CA SER A 687 0.47 -24.27 14.40
C SER A 687 1.89 -23.99 13.89
N PRO A 688 2.94 -24.63 14.44
CA PRO A 688 4.32 -24.39 14.00
C PRO A 688 4.50 -24.68 12.51
N PRO A 689 5.08 -23.75 11.72
CA PRO A 689 5.22 -23.93 10.30
C PRO A 689 6.26 -25.02 9.99
N ILE A 690 5.95 -25.91 9.04
CA ILE A 690 6.90 -26.92 8.56
C ILE A 690 7.54 -26.51 7.23
N ASN A 691 8.78 -26.91 6.99
CA ASN A 691 9.42 -26.63 5.70
C ASN A 691 8.77 -27.44 4.58
N ARG A 692 8.71 -26.89 3.35
CA ARG A 692 8.21 -27.63 2.18
C ARG A 692 8.94 -28.95 1.98
N GLN A 693 10.26 -28.97 2.18
CA GLN A 693 11.07 -30.18 2.09
C GLN A 693 10.69 -31.23 3.15
N GLU A 694 10.48 -30.82 4.40
CA GLU A 694 10.03 -31.69 5.49
C GLU A 694 8.63 -32.24 5.22
N ARG A 695 7.72 -31.39 4.72
CA ARG A 695 6.38 -31.79 4.29
C ARG A 695 6.45 -32.89 3.24
N VAL A 696 7.26 -32.70 2.19
CA VAL A 696 7.43 -33.75 1.16
C VAL A 696 7.97 -35.03 1.77
N LEU A 697 9.04 -34.96 2.58
CA LEU A 697 9.65 -36.14 3.21
C LEU A 697 8.66 -36.93 4.07
N ALA A 698 7.81 -36.24 4.83
CA ALA A 698 6.82 -36.86 5.71
C ALA A 698 5.71 -37.60 4.95
N HIS A 699 5.38 -37.18 3.73
CA HIS A 699 4.23 -37.69 2.97
C HIS A 699 4.61 -38.48 1.71
N LYS A 700 5.86 -38.44 1.27
CA LYS A 700 6.35 -39.06 0.01
C LYS A 700 6.02 -40.55 -0.07
N SER A 701 6.24 -41.31 1.01
CA SER A 701 5.95 -42.74 1.07
C SER A 701 4.46 -43.05 0.90
N LEU A 702 3.59 -42.28 1.56
CA LEU A 702 2.14 -42.40 1.44
C LEU A 702 1.67 -42.05 0.03
N ILE A 703 2.16 -40.94 -0.53
CA ILE A 703 1.85 -40.53 -1.90
C ILE A 703 2.25 -41.65 -2.87
N PHE A 704 3.49 -42.12 -2.81
CA PHE A 704 4.02 -43.07 -3.79
C PHE A 704 3.33 -44.43 -3.73
N SER A 705 2.88 -44.87 -2.55
CA SER A 705 2.11 -46.11 -2.38
C SER A 705 0.82 -46.19 -3.23
N ARG A 706 0.35 -45.05 -3.77
CA ARG A 706 -0.90 -44.94 -4.55
C ARG A 706 -0.69 -44.88 -6.06
N TYR A 707 0.55 -44.80 -6.53
CA TYR A 707 0.87 -44.53 -7.94
C TYR A 707 1.88 -45.54 -8.49
N THR A 708 1.88 -45.72 -9.81
CA THR A 708 2.81 -46.62 -10.52
C THR A 708 4.21 -46.01 -10.64
N GLY A 709 5.24 -46.80 -10.98
CA GLY A 709 6.63 -46.32 -11.02
C GLY A 709 6.84 -45.06 -11.87
N LYS A 710 6.30 -45.02 -13.10
CA LYS A 710 6.40 -43.84 -13.97
C LYS A 710 5.64 -42.63 -13.41
N GLN A 711 4.49 -42.85 -12.78
CA GLN A 711 3.74 -41.79 -12.11
C GLN A 711 4.48 -41.27 -10.88
N GLN A 712 5.15 -42.15 -10.12
CA GLN A 712 5.99 -41.76 -8.98
C GLN A 712 7.14 -40.87 -9.43
N GLU A 713 7.83 -41.21 -10.52
CA GLU A 713 8.91 -40.38 -11.09
C GLU A 713 8.40 -39.00 -11.51
N PHE A 714 7.23 -38.92 -12.14
CA PHE A 714 6.60 -37.65 -12.46
C PHE A 714 6.25 -36.84 -11.21
N LEU A 715 5.61 -37.46 -10.21
CA LEU A 715 5.26 -36.81 -8.97
C LEU A 715 6.48 -36.38 -8.17
N ASP A 716 7.59 -37.12 -8.21
CA ASP A 716 8.82 -36.74 -7.53
C ASP A 716 9.37 -35.43 -8.11
N PHE A 717 9.40 -35.32 -9.43
CA PHE A 717 9.80 -34.09 -10.12
C PHE A 717 8.88 -32.90 -9.77
N VAL A 718 7.55 -33.11 -9.75
CA VAL A 718 6.62 -32.05 -9.34
C VAL A 718 6.86 -31.63 -7.88
N LEU A 719 7.10 -32.58 -6.98
CA LEU A 719 7.42 -32.30 -5.58
C LEU A 719 8.74 -31.54 -5.42
N GLU A 720 9.75 -31.81 -6.25
CA GLU A 720 11.00 -31.04 -6.30
C GLU A 720 10.77 -29.60 -6.73
N GLN A 721 9.98 -29.36 -7.79
CA GLN A 721 9.60 -28.01 -8.23
C GLN A 721 8.84 -27.27 -7.13
N TYR A 722 7.91 -27.95 -6.45
CA TYR A 722 7.20 -27.41 -5.29
C TYR A 722 8.16 -27.01 -4.14
N VAL A 723 9.14 -27.85 -3.80
CA VAL A 723 10.14 -27.54 -2.76
C VAL A 723 11.00 -26.33 -3.14
N GLN A 724 11.30 -26.14 -4.42
CA GLN A 724 12.10 -25.01 -4.91
C GLN A 724 11.25 -23.73 -5.02
N ALA A 725 10.21 -23.73 -5.82
CA ALA A 725 9.48 -22.54 -6.25
C ALA A 725 8.17 -22.27 -5.48
N GLY A 726 7.57 -23.27 -4.84
CA GLY A 726 6.45 -23.08 -3.89
C GLY A 726 5.14 -23.68 -4.36
N VAL A 727 4.07 -23.37 -3.63
CA VAL A 727 2.73 -23.94 -3.84
C VAL A 727 2.13 -23.60 -5.21
N GLY A 728 2.60 -22.52 -5.86
CA GLY A 728 2.19 -22.13 -7.20
C GLY A 728 2.50 -23.18 -8.28
N GLU A 729 3.52 -24.02 -8.09
CA GLU A 729 3.84 -25.13 -9.01
C GLU A 729 2.81 -26.26 -8.96
N LEU A 730 1.92 -26.25 -7.97
CA LEU A 730 0.84 -27.24 -7.81
C LEU A 730 -0.48 -26.80 -8.47
N ASP A 731 -0.52 -25.64 -9.15
CA ASP A 731 -1.67 -25.17 -9.91
C ASP A 731 -1.87 -26.02 -11.18
N ARG A 732 -3.13 -26.33 -11.52
CA ARG A 732 -3.47 -27.07 -12.76
C ARG A 732 -2.96 -26.38 -14.03
N ALA A 733 -2.89 -25.04 -14.04
CA ALA A 733 -2.37 -24.27 -15.16
C ALA A 733 -0.87 -24.49 -15.42
N LYS A 734 -0.11 -24.98 -14.42
CA LYS A 734 1.31 -25.31 -14.54
C LYS A 734 1.56 -26.68 -15.15
N LEU A 735 0.57 -27.56 -15.18
CA LEU A 735 0.73 -28.94 -15.64
C LEU A 735 1.35 -29.04 -17.05
N PRO A 736 0.93 -28.28 -18.08
CA PRO A 736 1.56 -28.37 -19.40
C PRO A 736 3.07 -28.03 -19.38
N GLN A 737 3.44 -26.97 -18.66
CA GLN A 737 4.83 -26.52 -18.53
C GLN A 737 5.70 -27.56 -17.80
N LEU A 738 5.15 -28.19 -16.75
CA LEU A 738 5.84 -29.24 -16.00
C LEU A 738 6.05 -30.51 -16.84
N LEU A 739 5.07 -30.87 -17.68
CA LEU A 739 5.20 -32.00 -18.59
C LEU A 739 6.26 -31.73 -19.68
N GLU A 740 6.26 -30.55 -20.27
CA GLU A 740 7.29 -30.12 -21.24
C GLU A 740 8.68 -30.07 -20.60
N LEU A 741 8.80 -29.60 -19.36
CA LEU A 741 10.08 -29.50 -18.67
C LEU A 741 10.68 -30.87 -18.36
N LYS A 742 9.85 -31.87 -18.01
CA LYS A 742 10.32 -33.22 -17.68
C LYS A 742 10.49 -34.13 -18.90
N TYR A 743 9.56 -34.07 -19.86
CA TYR A 743 9.49 -35.00 -21.00
C TYR A 743 9.80 -34.35 -22.35
N HIS A 744 10.20 -33.08 -22.38
CA HIS A 744 10.46 -32.27 -23.59
C HIS A 744 9.23 -31.94 -24.45
N ALA A 745 8.21 -32.81 -24.45
CA ALA A 745 6.91 -32.56 -25.08
C ALA A 745 5.75 -33.22 -24.32
N VAL A 746 4.56 -32.60 -24.38
CA VAL A 746 3.33 -33.16 -23.77
C VAL A 746 2.97 -34.53 -24.35
N ARG A 747 3.24 -34.74 -25.65
CA ARG A 747 2.99 -36.02 -26.32
C ARG A 747 3.80 -37.16 -25.70
N ASP A 748 5.08 -36.93 -25.45
CA ASP A 748 5.98 -37.93 -24.88
C ASP A 748 5.54 -38.30 -23.46
N ALA A 749 5.07 -37.31 -22.69
CA ALA A 749 4.46 -37.55 -21.39
C ALA A 749 3.19 -38.43 -21.46
N VAL A 750 2.36 -38.30 -22.50
CA VAL A 750 1.17 -39.14 -22.72
C VAL A 750 1.56 -40.58 -23.07
N GLU A 751 2.61 -40.77 -23.87
CA GLU A 751 3.15 -42.09 -24.19
C GLU A 751 3.70 -42.80 -22.94
N GLU A 752 4.24 -42.04 -21.98
CA GLU A 752 4.82 -42.58 -20.73
C GLU A 752 3.84 -42.74 -19.56
N LEU A 753 2.93 -41.79 -19.36
CA LEU A 753 2.05 -41.69 -18.18
C LEU A 753 0.59 -42.08 -18.47
N GLY A 754 0.23 -42.28 -19.73
CA GLY A 754 -1.12 -42.62 -20.18
C GLY A 754 -1.93 -41.40 -20.61
N SER A 755 -3.26 -41.52 -20.60
CA SER A 755 -4.15 -40.49 -21.13
C SER A 755 -4.03 -39.14 -20.40
N VAL A 756 -4.32 -38.04 -21.10
CA VAL A 756 -4.33 -36.68 -20.53
C VAL A 756 -5.23 -36.57 -19.29
N ALA A 757 -6.38 -37.24 -19.31
CA ALA A 757 -7.29 -37.30 -18.18
C ALA A 757 -6.63 -37.96 -16.94
N ASN A 758 -5.93 -39.08 -17.14
CA ASN A 758 -5.21 -39.78 -16.08
C ASN A 758 -4.08 -38.92 -15.51
N ILE A 759 -3.31 -38.23 -16.36
CA ILE A 759 -2.22 -37.34 -15.92
C ILE A 759 -2.77 -36.19 -15.06
N SER A 760 -3.86 -35.55 -15.51
CA SER A 760 -4.51 -34.47 -14.77
C SER A 760 -5.08 -34.96 -13.43
N GLU A 761 -5.66 -36.17 -13.41
CA GLU A 761 -6.17 -36.80 -12.20
C GLU A 761 -5.04 -37.14 -11.22
N VAL A 762 -3.92 -37.70 -11.69
CA VAL A 762 -2.72 -37.99 -10.88
C VAL A 762 -2.19 -36.70 -10.26
N PHE A 763 -1.99 -35.66 -11.06
CA PHE A 763 -1.48 -34.35 -10.62
C PHE A 763 -2.40 -33.66 -9.61
N THR A 764 -3.72 -33.81 -9.75
CA THR A 764 -4.69 -33.20 -8.84
C THR A 764 -4.83 -34.02 -7.55
N SER A 765 -4.90 -35.35 -7.68
CA SER A 765 -5.27 -36.24 -6.57
C SER A 765 -4.15 -36.45 -5.56
N PHE A 766 -2.88 -36.36 -5.97
CA PHE A 766 -1.78 -36.62 -5.04
C PHE A 766 -1.69 -35.55 -3.94
N GLN A 767 -2.08 -34.31 -4.27
CA GLN A 767 -1.97 -33.15 -3.40
C GLN A 767 -2.76 -33.32 -2.10
N ARG A 768 -3.88 -34.08 -2.13
CA ARG A 768 -4.62 -34.41 -0.91
C ARG A 768 -3.74 -35.08 0.14
N TYR A 769 -2.84 -35.96 -0.30
CA TYR A 769 -1.96 -36.69 0.60
C TYR A 769 -0.75 -35.87 1.06
N LEU A 770 -0.43 -34.75 0.39
CA LEU A 770 0.66 -33.85 0.77
C LEU A 770 0.33 -33.03 2.03
N TYR A 771 -0.96 -32.83 2.30
CA TYR A 771 -1.45 -32.08 3.45
C TYR A 771 -2.16 -32.94 4.50
N LEU A 772 -2.36 -34.24 4.26
CA LEU A 772 -2.99 -35.15 5.23
C LEU A 772 -2.19 -35.20 6.54
N VAL A 773 -2.86 -35.17 7.68
CA VAL A 773 -2.20 -35.51 8.95
C VAL A 773 -1.79 -36.99 8.90
N PRO A 774 -0.51 -37.34 9.16
CA PRO A 774 -0.07 -38.72 9.12
C PRO A 774 -0.96 -39.60 9.99
N PHE A 775 -1.42 -40.73 9.44
CA PHE A 775 -2.34 -41.68 10.07
C PHE A 775 -1.90 -42.14 11.49
N GLY A 776 -0.60 -42.03 11.80
CA GLY A 776 -0.04 -42.37 13.11
C GLY A 776 -0.29 -41.36 14.24
N ILE A 777 -0.80 -40.16 13.95
CA ILE A 777 -1.04 -39.10 14.95
C ILE A 777 -2.53 -38.99 15.32
N VAL A 778 -3.45 -39.25 14.38
CA VAL A 778 -4.90 -39.10 14.61
C VAL A 778 -5.56 -40.34 15.25
N GLN A 779 -4.92 -41.52 15.15
CA GLN A 779 -5.25 -42.68 15.98
C GLN A 779 -3.99 -43.19 16.68
N ALA A 780 -3.79 -42.77 17.93
CA ALA A 780 -2.96 -43.54 18.84
C ALA A 780 -3.70 -44.85 19.16
N ASN A 781 -3.55 -45.87 18.31
CA ASN A 781 -4.09 -47.19 18.59
C ASN A 781 -3.19 -47.86 19.66
N PHE A 782 -3.45 -47.52 20.92
CA PHE A 782 -2.72 -48.07 22.05
C PHE A 782 -3.20 -49.50 22.32
N SER A 783 -2.45 -50.49 21.84
CA SER A 783 -2.64 -51.86 22.32
C SER A 783 -2.33 -51.90 23.82
N TYR A 784 -3.26 -52.37 24.65
CA TYR A 784 -3.05 -52.60 26.08
C TYR A 784 -1.77 -53.41 26.35
N GLN A 785 -1.43 -54.35 25.46
CA GLN A 785 -0.20 -55.14 25.58
C GLN A 785 1.06 -54.27 25.54
N ARG A 786 1.03 -53.11 24.86
CA ARG A 786 2.15 -52.17 24.80
C ARG A 786 2.38 -51.47 26.14
N LEU A 787 1.32 -51.11 26.86
CA LEU A 787 1.42 -50.56 28.22
C LEU A 787 2.10 -51.56 29.17
N LEU A 788 1.77 -52.84 29.01
CA LEU A 788 2.39 -53.94 29.74
C LEU A 788 3.83 -54.25 29.31
N SER A 789 4.29 -53.84 28.13
CA SER A 789 5.62 -54.17 27.61
C SER A 789 6.66 -53.03 27.67
N VAL A 790 6.25 -51.79 27.90
CA VAL A 790 7.18 -50.64 27.98
C VAL A 790 8.02 -50.72 29.25
N ARG A 791 9.36 -50.63 29.10
CA ARG A 791 10.36 -50.78 30.19
C ARG A 791 11.32 -49.59 30.34
N LYS A 792 11.64 -48.88 29.25
CA LYS A 792 12.66 -47.82 29.26
C LYS A 792 12.12 -46.55 29.90
N ARG A 793 12.66 -46.20 31.07
CA ARG A 793 12.30 -45.00 31.87
C ARG A 793 12.47 -43.68 31.10
N LEU A 794 13.53 -43.56 30.30
CA LEU A 794 13.78 -42.35 29.49
C LEU A 794 13.22 -42.49 28.06
N GLY A 795 12.36 -43.47 27.81
CA GLY A 795 11.75 -43.66 26.49
C GLY A 795 10.65 -42.64 26.23
N ALA A 796 10.50 -42.22 24.97
CA ALA A 796 9.52 -41.21 24.56
C ALA A 796 8.08 -41.53 25.01
N VAL A 797 7.65 -42.79 24.96
CA VAL A 797 6.31 -43.22 25.41
C VAL A 797 6.09 -42.92 26.90
N TYR A 798 7.12 -43.14 27.71
CA TYR A 798 7.03 -42.92 29.15
C TYR A 798 6.99 -41.44 29.51
N GLN A 799 7.89 -40.66 28.90
CA GLN A 799 7.95 -39.22 29.10
C GLN A 799 6.68 -38.53 28.58
N GLY A 800 6.14 -39.00 27.45
CA GLY A 800 4.86 -38.55 26.93
C GLY A 800 3.68 -38.83 27.88
N PHE A 801 3.57 -40.06 28.42
CA PHE A 801 2.52 -40.36 29.41
C PHE A 801 2.67 -39.58 30.71
N ALA A 802 3.89 -39.39 31.20
CA ALA A 802 4.14 -38.57 32.39
C ALA A 802 3.73 -37.11 32.16
N ALA A 803 4.01 -36.54 30.99
CA ALA A 803 3.57 -35.20 30.61
C ALA A 803 2.04 -35.10 30.49
N LEU A 804 1.39 -36.10 29.89
CA LEU A 804 -0.08 -36.16 29.81
C LEU A 804 -0.71 -36.24 31.19
N LEU A 805 -0.20 -37.09 32.09
CA LEU A 805 -0.71 -37.17 33.47
C LEU A 805 -0.58 -35.84 34.20
N ARG A 806 0.53 -35.10 34.04
CA ARG A 806 0.67 -33.75 34.60
C ARG A 806 -0.36 -32.77 34.03
N ARG A 807 -0.57 -32.79 32.71
CA ARG A 807 -1.59 -31.96 32.05
C ARG A 807 -3.01 -32.23 32.57
N GLU A 808 -3.32 -33.49 32.87
CA GLU A 808 -4.63 -33.90 33.43
C GLU A 808 -4.71 -33.73 34.96
N GLY A 809 -3.80 -32.97 35.58
CA GLY A 809 -3.86 -32.62 37.01
C GLY A 809 -3.27 -33.67 37.95
N ALA A 810 -2.25 -34.42 37.54
CA ALA A 810 -1.54 -35.33 38.44
C ALA A 810 -0.99 -34.59 39.66
N VAL A 811 -1.04 -35.24 40.81
CA VAL A 811 -0.76 -34.66 42.12
C VAL A 811 0.19 -35.56 42.90
N ASP A 812 1.10 -34.99 43.68
CA ASP A 812 1.95 -35.79 44.57
C ASP A 812 1.09 -36.44 45.67
N TRP A 813 1.32 -37.73 45.92
CA TRP A 813 0.47 -38.51 46.81
C TRP A 813 0.54 -38.09 48.27
N ILE A 814 1.63 -37.47 48.71
CA ILE A 814 1.81 -37.10 50.12
C ILE A 814 1.52 -35.63 50.34
N THR A 815 1.99 -34.74 49.46
CA THR A 815 1.74 -33.30 49.62
C THR A 815 0.34 -32.90 49.14
N GLY A 816 -0.20 -33.62 48.15
CA GLY A 816 -1.45 -33.25 47.50
C GLY A 816 -1.30 -32.12 46.47
N GLU A 817 -0.09 -31.59 46.28
CA GLU A 817 0.18 -30.52 45.33
C GLU A 817 0.14 -31.04 43.89
N GLU A 818 -0.39 -30.21 42.99
CA GLU A 818 -0.44 -30.48 41.56
C GLU A 818 0.96 -30.41 40.96
N ILE A 819 1.29 -31.42 40.17
CA ILE A 819 2.59 -31.57 39.51
C ILE A 819 2.57 -30.75 38.22
N ASN A 820 2.66 -29.42 38.35
CA ASN A 820 2.86 -28.50 37.23
C ASN A 820 4.36 -28.42 36.82
N ASP A 821 4.68 -27.67 35.76
CA ASP A 821 6.04 -27.62 35.22
C ASP A 821 7.07 -27.05 36.21
N VAL A 822 6.67 -26.11 37.08
CA VAL A 822 7.57 -25.55 38.12
C VAL A 822 7.90 -26.63 39.16
N VAL A 823 6.88 -27.30 39.70
CA VAL A 823 7.04 -28.40 40.67
C VAL A 823 7.83 -29.56 40.05
N TYR A 824 7.61 -29.85 38.76
CA TYR A 824 8.34 -30.90 38.05
C TYR A 824 9.86 -30.72 38.10
N PHE A 825 10.35 -29.51 37.84
CA PHE A 825 11.78 -29.21 37.86
C PHE A 825 12.33 -29.02 39.27
N GLU A 826 11.59 -28.41 40.20
CA GLU A 826 12.07 -28.11 41.55
C GLU A 826 12.09 -29.34 42.48
N GLU A 827 11.02 -30.15 42.48
CA GLU A 827 10.87 -31.31 43.39
C GLU A 827 11.45 -32.62 42.82
N GLN A 828 12.23 -32.51 41.73
CA GLN A 828 12.82 -33.63 40.99
C GLN A 828 11.80 -34.75 40.74
N ILE A 829 10.66 -34.37 40.17
CA ILE A 829 9.57 -35.32 39.93
C ILE A 829 10.03 -36.32 38.90
N ASP A 830 9.93 -37.60 39.25
CA ASP A 830 10.23 -38.70 38.36
C ASP A 830 9.15 -39.76 38.50
N SER A 831 9.07 -40.68 37.56
CA SER A 831 8.05 -41.70 37.63
C SER A 831 8.56 -42.96 38.32
N HIS A 832 7.77 -43.40 39.30
CA HIS A 832 8.13 -44.39 40.30
C HIS A 832 7.12 -45.53 40.31
N HIS A 833 7.55 -46.71 40.76
CA HIS A 833 6.68 -47.89 40.77
C HIS A 833 5.67 -47.82 41.91
N ILE A 834 4.39 -47.98 41.60
CA ILE A 834 3.29 -48.03 42.57
C ILE A 834 3.46 -49.25 43.48
N PHE A 835 3.73 -50.40 42.88
CA PHE A 835 4.20 -51.62 43.56
C PHE A 835 5.73 -51.68 43.43
N PRO A 836 6.50 -51.40 44.49
CA PRO A 836 7.95 -51.27 44.40
C PRO A 836 8.64 -52.54 43.91
N ILE A 837 9.65 -52.38 43.04
CA ILE A 837 10.41 -53.51 42.45
C ILE A 837 10.92 -54.48 43.52
N ALA A 838 11.50 -53.96 44.60
CA ALA A 838 12.05 -54.77 45.68
C ALA A 838 10.99 -55.65 46.35
N TRP A 839 9.78 -55.12 46.53
CA TRP A 839 8.65 -55.88 47.06
C TRP A 839 8.20 -56.96 46.08
N CYS A 840 7.99 -56.61 44.81
CA CYS A 840 7.57 -57.56 43.78
C CYS A 840 8.54 -58.73 43.60
N ARG A 841 9.85 -58.46 43.66
CA ARG A 841 10.90 -59.50 43.63
C ARG A 841 10.81 -60.45 44.83
N LYS A 842 10.58 -59.91 46.03
CA LYS A 842 10.43 -60.72 47.25
C LYS A 842 9.20 -61.63 47.19
N GLN A 843 8.13 -61.19 46.51
CA GLN A 843 6.91 -61.98 46.30
C GLN A 843 7.00 -62.96 45.11
N GLY A 844 8.14 -63.05 44.43
CA GLY A 844 8.31 -63.94 43.27
C GLY A 844 7.49 -63.53 42.03
N ILE A 845 7.05 -62.27 41.94
CA ILE A 845 6.26 -61.79 40.80
C ILE A 845 7.15 -61.66 39.57
N ASP A 846 6.68 -62.12 38.41
CA ASP A 846 7.42 -62.02 37.15
C ASP A 846 7.74 -60.54 36.82
N PRO A 847 9.00 -60.17 36.54
CA PRO A 847 9.38 -58.83 36.08
C PRO A 847 8.59 -58.30 34.88
N LYS A 848 8.05 -59.19 34.03
CA LYS A 848 7.18 -58.81 32.92
C LYS A 848 5.85 -58.21 33.38
N ILE A 849 5.41 -58.48 34.61
CA ILE A 849 4.17 -57.98 35.16
C ILE A 849 4.42 -56.63 35.84
N TYR A 850 5.38 -56.55 36.77
CA TYR A 850 5.54 -55.34 37.59
C TYR A 850 6.41 -54.25 36.95
N ASN A 851 7.31 -54.57 36.02
CA ASN A 851 8.20 -53.56 35.45
C ASN A 851 7.58 -52.84 34.25
N CYS A 852 6.27 -52.57 34.26
CA CYS A 852 5.55 -51.96 33.14
C CYS A 852 5.14 -50.51 33.38
N LEU A 853 4.62 -49.86 32.33
CA LEU A 853 4.14 -48.48 32.41
C LEU A 853 2.95 -48.34 33.35
N VAL A 854 2.05 -49.34 33.37
CA VAL A 854 0.84 -49.36 34.22
C VAL A 854 1.18 -49.31 35.71
N ASN A 855 2.29 -49.91 36.12
CA ASN A 855 2.74 -49.91 37.52
C ASN A 855 3.56 -48.65 37.86
N ARG A 856 3.41 -47.53 37.15
CA ARG A 856 4.23 -46.34 37.39
C ARG A 856 3.43 -45.04 37.38
N THR A 857 3.85 -44.09 38.19
CA THR A 857 3.20 -42.78 38.35
C THR A 857 4.23 -41.69 38.68
N PRO A 858 4.09 -40.43 38.20
CA PRO A 858 4.99 -39.34 38.59
C PRO A 858 4.84 -39.00 40.08
N LEU A 859 5.94 -39.02 40.83
CA LEU A 859 6.00 -38.69 42.25
C LEU A 859 7.29 -37.93 42.56
N SER A 860 7.27 -37.12 43.62
CA SER A 860 8.50 -36.52 44.14
C SER A 860 9.46 -37.56 44.68
N ALA A 861 10.76 -37.23 44.63
CA ALA A 861 11.79 -38.07 45.24
C ALA A 861 11.54 -38.30 46.75
N LYS A 862 10.93 -37.33 47.44
CA LYS A 862 10.54 -37.41 48.85
C LYS A 862 9.43 -38.44 49.07
N THR A 863 8.39 -38.43 48.23
CA THR A 863 7.28 -39.38 48.28
C THR A 863 7.75 -40.80 47.96
N ASN A 864 8.59 -40.96 46.93
CA ASN A 864 9.18 -42.25 46.61
C ASN A 864 10.04 -42.84 47.75
N LYS A 865 10.82 -42.01 48.48
CA LYS A 865 11.58 -42.46 49.65
C LYS A 865 10.66 -42.99 50.77
N LYS A 866 9.49 -42.39 50.97
CA LYS A 866 8.51 -42.84 51.97
C LYS A 866 7.80 -44.15 51.56
N ILE A 867 7.49 -44.31 50.27
CA ILE A 867 6.99 -45.58 49.71
C ILE A 867 8.03 -46.70 49.94
N GLY A 868 9.29 -46.43 49.58
CA GLY A 868 10.40 -47.35 49.78
C GLY A 868 10.18 -48.71 49.12
N SER A 869 10.48 -49.80 49.83
CA SER A 869 10.31 -51.19 49.37
C SER A 869 9.04 -51.86 49.92
N LYS A 870 8.07 -51.08 50.40
CA LYS A 870 6.87 -51.56 51.08
C LYS A 870 5.75 -51.91 50.09
N ALA A 871 4.86 -52.81 50.48
CA ALA A 871 3.63 -53.08 49.72
C ALA A 871 2.69 -51.86 49.77
N PRO A 872 1.83 -51.62 48.77
CA PRO A 872 0.83 -50.55 48.81
C PRO A 872 -0.07 -50.57 50.03
N SER A 873 -0.53 -51.75 50.45
CA SER A 873 -1.34 -51.90 51.66
C SER A 873 -0.62 -51.46 52.95
N LEU A 874 0.71 -51.40 52.95
CA LEU A 874 1.52 -50.97 54.09
C LEU A 874 1.84 -49.48 54.02
N TYR A 875 2.33 -48.97 52.88
CA TYR A 875 2.66 -47.55 52.79
C TYR A 875 1.40 -46.66 52.81
N LEU A 876 0.26 -47.11 52.29
CA LEU A 876 -1.00 -46.36 52.38
C LEU A 876 -1.52 -46.24 53.81
N LYS A 877 -1.41 -47.32 54.61
CA LYS A 877 -1.71 -47.27 56.06
C LYS A 877 -0.75 -46.35 56.82
N GLU A 878 0.48 -46.25 56.37
CA GLU A 878 1.47 -45.36 56.97
C GLU A 878 1.21 -43.90 56.61
N PHE A 879 0.76 -43.62 55.38
CA PHE A 879 0.28 -42.30 54.96
C PHE A 879 -0.90 -41.85 55.82
N GLU A 880 -1.89 -42.73 56.03
CA GLU A 880 -3.04 -42.47 56.91
C GLU A 880 -2.59 -42.20 58.36
N ARG A 881 -1.69 -43.02 58.91
CA ARG A 881 -1.12 -42.79 60.28
C ARG A 881 -0.32 -41.50 60.39
N GLN A 882 0.24 -41.00 59.29
CA GLN A 882 1.00 -39.73 59.24
C GLN A 882 0.09 -38.51 58.98
N GLY A 883 -1.23 -38.68 59.02
CA GLY A 883 -2.19 -37.56 58.97
C GLY A 883 -2.75 -37.26 57.59
N ILE A 884 -2.51 -38.10 56.58
CA ILE A 884 -3.17 -37.97 55.27
C ILE A 884 -4.64 -38.41 55.41
N LYS A 885 -5.58 -37.55 54.99
CA LYS A 885 -7.02 -37.78 55.11
C LYS A 885 -7.45 -39.05 54.37
N ALA A 886 -8.41 -39.80 54.92
CA ALA A 886 -8.95 -41.00 54.29
C ALA A 886 -9.51 -40.74 52.87
N THR A 887 -10.14 -39.57 52.65
CA THR A 887 -10.61 -39.15 51.32
C THR A 887 -9.48 -39.03 50.31
N ARG A 888 -8.28 -38.60 50.74
CA ARG A 888 -7.11 -38.48 49.88
C ARG A 888 -6.50 -39.85 49.56
N ILE A 889 -6.56 -40.79 50.49
CA ILE A 889 -6.17 -42.19 50.23
C ILE A 889 -7.13 -42.82 49.22
N GLU A 890 -8.43 -42.54 49.30
CA GLU A 890 -9.39 -42.96 48.29
C GLU A 890 -9.14 -42.34 46.91
N GLU A 891 -8.77 -41.05 46.85
CA GLU A 891 -8.36 -40.40 45.60
C GLU A 891 -7.11 -41.03 44.98
N ILE A 892 -6.12 -41.44 45.78
CA ILE A 892 -4.91 -42.11 45.27
C ILE A 892 -5.23 -43.49 44.67
N LEU A 893 -6.29 -44.14 45.15
CA LEU A 893 -6.72 -45.46 44.70
C LEU A 893 -7.62 -45.42 43.45
N ARG A 894 -8.26 -44.28 43.18
CA ARG A 894 -9.08 -44.05 41.99
C ARG A 894 -8.19 -43.64 40.82
#